data_AF-A0AAU9IFW8-F1
#
_entry.id   AF-A0AAU9IFW8-F1
#
_cell.length_a   1.000
_cell.length_b   1.000
_cell.length_c   1.000
_cell.angle_alpha   90.00
_cell.angle_beta   90.00
_cell.angle_gamma   90.00
#
_symmetry.space_group_name_H-M   'P 1'
#
loop_
_entity.id
_entity.type
_entity.pdbx_description
1 polymer ?
#
loop_
_entity_poly.entity_id
_entity_poly.type
_entity_poly.pdbx_seq_one_letter_code
_entity_poly.pdbx_strand_id
1 'polypeptide(L)'
;MSKLIKRIGTKKQVFSYDITVHYIQMALSRPVRINVVWKRKKKRIETKNKNALSPSTGSVEINETLTMINTLYQEKSGEFLRKKALLTIQAIVDGQGMKKVGTLSLNISEYYNSSLEQKIFAVEKCTDKNAKICISIHAQPLGDLAIADNMSEASGVTGFSMGTEGDFDGPLFDQDIGDLEEEAHAPKIIPTSIAKQSINRPILKLPEIGPVNPLKITQALSPKPPPDSETPELKAKLEVLEKEKAQLKAEKDQLKVDLGVQYEKAKKERQQYIDYTKKLDTDLDALSKKNEALRERNARRNEKIKILKQTKDNLLNDLQEAEKSLADGLADKEALKNENNDLRDELRVAKDNLIKLEKQNESLKQDFTNLENSYRNLQDINAQMKMDLESIRQEFAASRETLTARGMENDAVFNDYKKKTEVIINDYKRELKNLEHEREEALSKQTELTLELQKTKAELTAFEEKFRDQSIKLERELNQLRESNTELNQRAEEEIQSRKQLKDKMAADKAEFDGKLAKMTQNYQETKAKKEQLEQSILEYERQLHRRQTEQEGDTVNIQKFQDKIESLEKNAARLKQEIKEKDKEIEEIYRLKEALDEENTMLSEQLKKATTTEFSDPANIILQEQIQNLESKLKMTDHAYKEERNSLYERIEILEKQIEILEGKNEENSAFYEDHLHKLTVDNQLMLRELEETRKEKSFTAKTNAEMIASMQEEHYKQNLHMLEVEVTDLKTKLSQSLADYKTMEKKYVDSKLSWANVDLERETLIQKYKDAQEQLRDYSSQCTVMEVELYKINERFGQTLNNYNELEMENHNLRQKLEEYEKPNAGKKKKKLF
;
A
#
# COMPACT_ATOMS: atom_id res chain seq x y z
N MET A 1 -60.12 17.00 8.73
CA MET A 1 -60.69 17.38 10.05
C MET A 1 -60.19 16.53 11.22
N SER A 2 -59.98 15.21 11.10
CA SER A 2 -59.64 14.27 12.20
C SER A 2 -58.60 14.74 13.25
N LYS A 3 -57.54 15.45 12.85
CA LYS A 3 -56.50 15.99 13.77
C LYS A 3 -56.97 17.14 14.69
N LEU A 4 -58.17 17.68 14.47
CA LEU A 4 -58.79 18.71 15.32
C LEU A 4 -59.64 18.06 16.42
N ILE A 5 -60.46 17.07 16.05
CA ILE A 5 -61.37 16.32 16.93
C ILE A 5 -60.59 15.69 18.10
N LYS A 6 -59.43 15.07 17.80
CA LYS A 6 -58.52 14.47 18.80
C LYS A 6 -57.89 15.46 19.80
N ARG A 7 -58.25 16.75 19.82
CA ARG A 7 -57.75 17.73 20.82
C ARG A 7 -58.82 18.23 21.79
N ILE A 8 -60.09 17.93 21.52
CA ILE A 8 -61.21 18.39 22.34
C ILE A 8 -61.08 17.69 23.70
N GLY A 9 -60.95 18.48 24.77
CA GLY A 9 -60.74 17.95 26.13
C GLY A 9 -59.30 17.55 26.49
N THR A 10 -58.29 17.98 25.73
CA THR A 10 -56.86 17.75 26.05
C THR A 10 -56.20 18.98 26.70
N LYS A 11 -55.34 18.79 27.71
CA LYS A 11 -54.56 19.88 28.32
C LYS A 11 -53.35 20.21 27.44
N LYS A 12 -53.20 21.47 27.05
CA LYS A 12 -51.99 21.98 26.36
C LYS A 12 -50.86 22.13 27.39
N GLN A 13 -49.66 21.67 27.06
CA GLN A 13 -48.43 21.99 27.81
C GLN A 13 -47.29 22.24 26.82
N VAL A 14 -46.31 23.07 27.18
CA VAL A 14 -45.16 23.40 26.34
C VAL A 14 -43.88 22.90 27.01
N PHE A 15 -42.96 22.37 26.19
CA PHE A 15 -41.66 21.89 26.62
C PHE A 15 -40.59 22.45 25.69
N SER A 16 -39.42 22.81 26.22
CA SER A 16 -38.20 22.75 25.42
C SER A 16 -37.80 21.28 25.24
N TYR A 17 -37.15 20.97 24.11
CA TYR A 17 -36.59 19.65 23.84
C TYR A 17 -35.22 19.83 23.23
N ASP A 18 -34.24 19.20 23.84
CA ASP A 18 -32.83 19.30 23.48
C ASP A 18 -32.38 17.93 22.99
N ILE A 19 -32.21 17.79 21.67
CA ILE A 19 -31.76 16.54 21.06
C ILE A 19 -30.27 16.68 20.72
N THR A 20 -29.40 16.10 21.54
CA THR A 20 -27.96 16.10 21.30
C THR A 20 -27.59 14.92 20.43
N VAL A 21 -26.97 15.18 19.28
CA VAL A 21 -26.45 14.14 18.38
C VAL A 21 -24.99 13.91 18.73
N HIS A 22 -24.67 12.75 19.30
CA HIS A 22 -23.31 12.41 19.71
C HIS A 22 -22.45 12.01 18.52
N TYR A 23 -22.86 10.95 17.82
CA TYR A 23 -22.19 10.48 16.61
C TYR A 23 -23.17 9.85 15.61
N ILE A 24 -22.72 9.78 14.36
CA ILE A 24 -23.37 9.06 13.26
C ILE A 24 -22.37 8.05 12.68
N GLN A 25 -22.87 6.87 12.34
CA GLN A 25 -22.11 5.83 11.63
C GLN A 25 -22.90 5.40 10.39
N MET A 26 -22.33 5.56 9.20
CA MET A 26 -22.89 5.07 7.94
C MET A 26 -21.79 4.89 6.88
N ALA A 27 -21.88 3.83 6.07
CA ALA A 27 -21.01 3.66 4.90
C ALA A 27 -21.58 4.43 3.69
N LEU A 28 -20.79 5.34 3.11
CA LEU A 28 -21.12 6.06 1.88
C LEU A 28 -19.97 5.93 0.86
N SER A 29 -20.32 5.83 -0.42
CA SER A 29 -19.36 5.55 -1.51
C SER A 29 -18.49 6.74 -1.95
N ARG A 30 -18.56 7.88 -1.24
CA ARG A 30 -17.77 9.09 -1.46
C ARG A 30 -17.52 9.79 -0.12
N PRO A 31 -16.37 10.49 0.05
CA PRO A 31 -16.19 11.40 1.18
C PRO A 31 -17.23 12.51 1.12
N VAL A 32 -17.86 12.82 2.25
CA VAL A 32 -18.92 13.83 2.38
C VAL A 32 -18.86 14.50 3.74
N ARG A 33 -19.46 15.69 3.86
CA ARG A 33 -19.72 16.32 5.16
C ARG A 33 -21.16 16.09 5.58
N ILE A 34 -21.41 15.76 6.84
CA ILE A 34 -22.75 15.48 7.35
C ILE A 34 -23.34 16.73 8.01
N ASN A 35 -24.65 16.94 7.81
CA ASN A 35 -25.47 17.93 8.49
C ASN A 35 -26.77 17.26 8.97
N VAL A 36 -27.18 17.51 10.22
CA VAL A 36 -28.40 16.92 10.82
C VAL A 36 -29.46 17.99 11.00
N VAL A 37 -30.59 17.82 10.31
CA VAL A 37 -31.66 18.83 10.22
C VAL A 37 -32.92 18.36 10.92
N TRP A 38 -33.31 19.01 12.02
CA TRP A 38 -34.61 18.84 12.66
C TRP A 38 -35.62 19.84 12.06
N LYS A 39 -36.62 19.34 11.32
CA LYS A 39 -37.63 20.19 10.65
C LYS A 39 -39.04 19.96 11.20
N ARG A 40 -39.76 21.05 11.47
CA ARG A 40 -41.12 21.06 12.04
C ARG A 40 -41.96 22.22 11.47
N LYS A 41 -42.84 21.90 10.51
CA LYS A 41 -43.55 22.91 9.69
C LYS A 41 -42.55 23.87 9.03
N LYS A 42 -42.65 25.19 9.32
CA LYS A 42 -41.74 26.25 8.87
C LYS A 42 -40.45 26.35 9.71
N LYS A 43 -40.42 25.88 10.97
CA LYS A 43 -39.17 25.91 11.77
C LYS A 43 -38.23 24.79 11.30
N ARG A 44 -36.98 25.15 11.02
CA ARG A 44 -35.82 24.30 10.70
C ARG A 44 -34.73 24.66 11.71
N ILE A 45 -34.09 23.66 12.30
CA ILE A 45 -32.91 23.81 13.15
C ILE A 45 -31.94 22.72 12.71
N GLU A 46 -30.66 23.03 12.63
CA GLU A 46 -29.63 22.13 12.12
C GLU A 46 -28.28 22.33 12.80
N THR A 47 -27.41 21.33 12.67
CA THR A 47 -26.06 21.34 13.23
C THR A 47 -25.23 22.47 12.60
N LYS A 48 -24.51 23.21 13.45
CA LYS A 48 -23.65 24.34 13.06
C LYS A 48 -22.46 23.85 12.25
N ASN A 49 -21.78 22.81 12.73
CA ASN A 49 -20.61 22.26 12.06
C ASN A 49 -20.99 21.19 11.04
N LYS A 50 -20.31 21.22 9.90
CA LYS A 50 -20.51 20.30 8.77
C LYS A 50 -19.39 19.26 8.81
N ASN A 51 -19.46 18.34 9.75
CA ASN A 51 -18.35 17.45 10.08
C ASN A 51 -18.13 16.42 8.96
N ALA A 52 -16.86 16.19 8.61
CA ALA A 52 -16.50 15.22 7.57
C ALA A 52 -16.74 13.78 8.07
N LEU A 53 -17.32 12.94 7.21
CA LEU A 53 -17.47 11.52 7.47
C LEU A 53 -16.14 10.82 7.23
N SER A 54 -15.62 10.11 8.25
CA SER A 54 -14.37 9.35 8.14
C SER A 54 -14.46 8.30 7.02
N PRO A 55 -13.59 8.34 5.99
CA PRO A 55 -13.63 7.38 4.89
C PRO A 55 -13.35 5.92 5.31
N SER A 56 -12.58 5.73 6.39
CA SER A 56 -12.11 4.41 6.84
C SER A 56 -13.05 3.73 7.83
N THR A 57 -13.72 4.49 8.70
CA THR A 57 -14.62 3.97 9.75
C THR A 57 -16.09 4.18 9.43
N GLY A 58 -16.42 5.03 8.46
CA GLY A 58 -17.79 5.48 8.20
C GLY A 58 -18.42 6.20 9.39
N SER A 59 -17.63 6.73 10.33
CA SER A 59 -18.12 7.41 11.53
C SER A 59 -17.83 8.91 11.51
N VAL A 60 -18.67 9.68 12.20
CA VAL A 60 -18.48 11.10 12.46
C VAL A 60 -19.04 11.44 13.82
N GLU A 61 -18.21 12.04 14.68
CA GLU A 61 -18.65 12.65 15.93
C GLU A 61 -19.17 14.07 15.66
N ILE A 62 -20.19 14.47 16.42
CA ILE A 62 -20.90 15.74 16.24
C ILE A 62 -21.00 16.46 17.57
N ASN A 63 -21.51 15.79 18.60
CA ASN A 63 -21.73 16.31 19.96
C ASN A 63 -22.45 17.68 20.01
N GLU A 64 -23.43 17.90 19.12
CA GLU A 64 -24.21 19.14 19.06
C GLU A 64 -25.67 18.95 19.46
N THR A 65 -26.24 19.94 20.14
CA THR A 65 -27.62 19.97 20.64
C THR A 65 -28.56 20.76 19.73
N LEU A 66 -29.65 20.12 19.30
CA LEU A 66 -30.73 20.72 18.54
C LEU A 66 -31.92 21.02 19.47
N THR A 67 -32.04 22.27 19.92
CA THR A 67 -33.10 22.75 20.83
C THR A 67 -34.37 23.16 20.08
N MET A 68 -35.55 22.59 20.39
CA MET A 68 -36.82 23.02 19.76
C MET A 68 -38.04 22.97 20.69
N ILE A 69 -38.66 24.13 20.90
CA ILE A 69 -39.89 24.28 21.69
C ILE A 69 -41.08 23.51 21.06
N ASN A 70 -41.61 22.55 21.83
CA ASN A 70 -42.69 21.66 21.43
C ASN A 70 -43.88 21.69 22.40
N THR A 71 -45.00 22.26 21.96
CA THR A 71 -46.32 22.02 22.58
C THR A 71 -46.72 20.56 22.47
N LEU A 72 -47.04 19.89 23.57
CA LEU A 72 -47.76 18.62 23.64
C LEU A 72 -49.23 18.84 24.05
N TYR A 73 -50.02 17.77 23.97
CA TYR A 73 -51.42 17.73 24.40
C TYR A 73 -51.62 16.49 25.26
N GLN A 74 -52.00 16.67 26.52
CA GLN A 74 -52.25 15.60 27.48
C GLN A 74 -53.72 15.17 27.40
N GLU A 75 -53.98 13.87 27.29
CA GLU A 75 -55.33 13.31 27.37
C GLU A 75 -55.78 13.18 28.84
N LYS A 76 -57.08 12.91 29.07
CA LYS A 76 -57.63 12.73 30.43
C LYS A 76 -57.04 11.51 31.18
N SER A 77 -56.37 10.60 30.47
CA SER A 77 -55.59 9.49 31.02
C SER A 77 -54.27 9.93 31.65
N GLY A 78 -53.84 11.18 31.45
CA GLY A 78 -52.52 11.67 31.85
C GLY A 78 -51.42 11.45 30.80
N GLU A 79 -51.66 10.62 29.78
CA GLU A 79 -50.70 10.40 28.69
C GLU A 79 -50.66 11.57 27.69
N PHE A 80 -49.51 11.77 27.04
CA PHE A 80 -49.34 12.77 25.99
C PHE A 80 -49.53 12.20 24.58
N LEU A 81 -50.36 12.88 23.78
CA LEU A 81 -50.62 12.55 22.37
C LEU A 81 -49.33 12.46 21.55
N ARG A 82 -49.13 11.30 20.91
CA ARG A 82 -47.95 10.96 20.09
C ARG A 82 -47.53 12.10 19.16
N LYS A 83 -46.27 12.50 19.28
CA LYS A 83 -45.65 13.62 18.59
C LYS A 83 -44.39 13.19 17.84
N LYS A 84 -44.55 12.82 16.56
CA LYS A 84 -43.44 12.52 15.66
C LYS A 84 -42.55 13.76 15.43
N ALA A 85 -41.30 13.66 15.86
CA ALA A 85 -40.18 14.47 15.39
C ALA A 85 -39.52 13.76 14.18
N LEU A 86 -38.93 14.54 13.29
CA LEU A 86 -38.19 14.01 12.14
C LEU A 86 -36.85 14.75 12.02
N LEU A 87 -35.78 14.03 12.31
CA LEU A 87 -34.43 14.45 11.96
C LEU A 87 -34.14 13.92 10.55
N THR A 88 -33.52 14.74 9.71
CA THR A 88 -33.09 14.37 8.36
C THR A 88 -31.57 14.53 8.29
N ILE A 89 -30.87 13.45 7.91
CA ILE A 89 -29.43 13.47 7.72
C ILE A 89 -29.17 13.87 6.26
N GLN A 90 -28.36 14.90 6.07
CA GLN A 90 -27.94 15.41 4.77
C GLN A 90 -26.45 15.20 4.61
N ALA A 91 -26.03 14.68 3.46
CA ALA A 91 -24.65 14.66 3.02
C ALA A 91 -24.43 15.83 2.07
N ILE A 92 -23.40 16.62 2.35
CA ILE A 92 -22.88 17.68 1.51
C ILE A 92 -21.77 17.05 0.68
N VAL A 93 -22.01 16.93 -0.62
CA VAL A 93 -21.04 16.44 -1.60
C VAL A 93 -20.46 17.68 -2.27
N ASP A 94 -19.15 17.88 -2.18
CA ASP A 94 -18.49 19.02 -2.81
C ASP A 94 -18.77 19.01 -4.33
N GLY A 95 -19.20 20.16 -4.86
CA GLY A 95 -19.67 20.29 -6.25
C GLY A 95 -21.06 19.70 -6.59
N GLN A 96 -21.73 18.96 -5.70
CA GLN A 96 -23.08 18.41 -5.97
C GLN A 96 -24.17 18.80 -4.94
N GLY A 97 -23.86 19.71 -4.01
CA GLY A 97 -24.80 20.29 -3.07
C GLY A 97 -25.24 19.36 -1.94
N MET A 98 -26.36 19.70 -1.28
CA MET A 98 -26.89 18.97 -0.13
C MET A 98 -27.86 17.87 -0.57
N LYS A 99 -27.45 16.61 -0.46
CA LYS A 99 -28.30 15.43 -0.75
C LYS A 99 -28.79 14.80 0.54
N LYS A 100 -30.07 14.40 0.57
CA LYS A 100 -30.64 13.69 1.73
C LYS A 100 -30.18 12.23 1.72
N VAL A 101 -29.50 11.81 2.79
CA VAL A 101 -28.96 10.44 2.94
C VAL A 101 -29.61 9.62 4.06
N GLY A 102 -30.51 10.22 4.85
CA GLY A 102 -31.22 9.45 5.87
C GLY A 102 -32.29 10.22 6.64
N THR A 103 -33.01 9.51 7.50
CA THR A 103 -34.04 10.03 8.40
C THR A 103 -34.08 9.28 9.71
N LEU A 104 -34.40 9.97 10.79
CA LEU A 104 -34.73 9.37 12.08
C LEU A 104 -36.11 9.87 12.53
N SER A 105 -36.98 8.94 12.92
CA SER A 105 -38.37 9.16 13.33
C SER A 105 -38.54 8.91 14.83
N LEU A 106 -38.57 9.96 15.63
CA LEU A 106 -38.71 9.84 17.09
C LEU A 106 -40.12 10.23 17.53
N ASN A 107 -40.65 9.59 18.58
CA ASN A 107 -41.86 10.06 19.25
C ASN A 107 -41.49 10.85 20.51
N ILE A 108 -41.29 12.16 20.38
CA ILE A 108 -40.80 12.98 21.52
C ILE A 108 -41.78 13.05 22.71
N SER A 109 -43.05 12.66 22.53
CA SER A 109 -44.00 12.56 23.65
C SER A 109 -43.71 11.40 24.61
N GLU A 110 -42.72 10.54 24.33
CA GLU A 110 -42.25 9.48 25.24
C GLU A 110 -41.16 9.97 26.19
N TYR A 111 -40.47 11.08 25.87
CA TYR A 111 -39.31 11.60 26.62
C TYR A 111 -39.63 12.89 27.40
N TYR A 112 -40.86 13.03 27.90
CA TYR A 112 -41.31 14.25 28.59
C TYR A 112 -41.03 14.24 30.10
N ASN A 113 -40.94 13.06 30.71
CA ASN A 113 -40.60 12.83 32.13
C ASN A 113 -39.28 12.07 32.29
N SER A 114 -38.83 11.34 31.27
CA SER A 114 -37.58 10.59 31.26
C SER A 114 -36.64 11.19 30.21
N SER A 115 -35.48 11.68 30.67
CA SER A 115 -34.39 12.02 29.77
C SER A 115 -33.85 10.75 29.13
N LEU A 116 -33.52 10.80 27.85
CA LEU A 116 -32.92 9.69 27.13
C LEU A 116 -31.41 9.90 27.06
N GLU A 117 -30.65 9.08 27.77
CA GLU A 117 -29.19 9.09 27.70
C GLU A 117 -28.69 8.18 26.57
N GLN A 118 -27.74 8.71 25.77
CA GLN A 118 -26.94 8.06 24.71
C GLN A 118 -27.54 6.78 24.07
N LYS A 119 -28.70 6.90 23.42
CA LYS A 119 -29.35 5.78 22.74
C LYS A 119 -29.04 5.74 21.25
N ILE A 120 -28.64 4.57 20.78
CA ILE A 120 -28.41 4.28 19.36
C ILE A 120 -29.74 3.94 18.68
N PHE A 121 -29.98 4.55 17.52
CA PHE A 121 -31.11 4.27 16.63
C PHE A 121 -30.60 3.92 15.22
N ALA A 122 -31.36 3.10 14.48
CA ALA A 122 -31.12 2.87 13.05
C ALA A 122 -31.64 4.04 12.19
N VAL A 123 -30.97 4.33 11.08
CA VAL A 123 -31.33 5.41 10.15
C VAL A 123 -32.29 4.90 9.08
N GLU A 124 -33.54 5.37 9.09
CA GLU A 124 -34.51 5.10 8.02
C GLU A 124 -34.06 5.74 6.70
N LYS A 125 -34.22 5.00 5.59
CA LYS A 125 -33.99 5.48 4.21
C LYS A 125 -32.54 5.90 3.92
N CYS A 126 -31.57 5.29 4.58
CA CYS A 126 -30.18 5.33 4.15
C CYS A 126 -29.88 4.29 3.07
N THR A 127 -28.84 4.52 2.27
CA THR A 127 -28.28 3.51 1.34
C THR A 127 -27.57 2.39 2.08
N ASP A 128 -26.95 2.71 3.22
CA ASP A 128 -26.39 1.73 4.15
C ASP A 128 -27.49 1.22 5.11
N LYS A 129 -27.68 -0.10 5.15
CA LYS A 129 -28.65 -0.77 6.03
C LYS A 129 -28.17 -0.84 7.48
N ASN A 130 -26.87 -0.70 7.72
CA ASN A 130 -26.24 -0.74 9.04
C ASN A 130 -26.12 0.65 9.67
N ALA A 131 -26.59 1.70 8.98
CA ALA A 131 -26.47 3.09 9.40
C ALA A 131 -27.14 3.37 10.76
N LYS A 132 -26.38 3.96 11.67
CA LYS A 132 -26.74 4.24 13.07
C LYS A 132 -26.52 5.71 13.42
N ILE A 133 -27.28 6.18 14.38
CA ILE A 133 -27.15 7.52 14.98
C ILE A 133 -27.34 7.39 16.49
N CYS A 134 -26.41 7.93 17.28
CA CYS A 134 -26.50 7.99 18.73
C CYS A 134 -26.96 9.39 19.16
N ILE A 135 -28.02 9.45 19.96
CA ILE A 135 -28.57 10.70 20.49
C ILE A 135 -28.86 10.60 21.98
N SER A 136 -28.81 11.75 22.66
CA SER A 136 -29.54 11.97 23.90
C SER A 136 -30.70 12.94 23.68
N ILE A 137 -31.73 12.87 24.53
CA ILE A 137 -32.92 13.73 24.47
C ILE A 137 -33.25 14.19 25.89
N HIS A 138 -33.15 15.49 26.13
CA HIS A 138 -33.67 16.12 27.34
C HIS A 138 -34.96 16.89 27.02
N ALA A 139 -35.84 17.04 28.00
CA ALA A 139 -37.08 17.80 27.87
C ALA A 139 -37.35 18.60 29.15
N GLN A 140 -37.54 19.91 29.00
CA GLN A 140 -37.79 20.83 30.10
C GLN A 140 -39.18 21.44 29.95
N PRO A 141 -40.10 21.29 30.93
CA PRO A 141 -41.42 21.91 30.86
C PRO A 141 -41.27 23.44 30.97
N LEU A 142 -41.77 24.15 29.95
CA LEU A 142 -41.87 25.60 29.95
C LEU A 142 -43.23 25.96 30.53
N GLY A 143 -43.23 26.51 31.76
CA GLY A 143 -44.45 26.90 32.48
C GLY A 143 -45.28 27.93 31.71
N ASP A 144 -46.59 27.95 31.94
CA ASP A 144 -47.54 28.66 31.07
C ASP A 144 -47.28 30.17 30.93
N LEU A 145 -46.63 30.79 31.92
CA LEU A 145 -46.17 32.19 31.90
C LEU A 145 -45.05 32.45 30.87
N ALA A 146 -44.08 31.53 30.72
CA ALA A 146 -42.89 31.73 29.89
C ALA A 146 -43.16 31.70 28.36
N ILE A 147 -44.42 31.46 27.98
CA ILE A 147 -44.87 31.30 26.59
C ILE A 147 -45.24 32.66 25.96
N ALA A 148 -45.51 33.70 26.76
CA ALA A 148 -45.94 35.01 26.27
C ALA A 148 -44.81 35.73 25.51
N ASP A 149 -43.71 36.01 26.20
CA ASP A 149 -42.67 36.93 25.70
C ASP A 149 -41.68 36.26 24.74
N ASN A 150 -41.22 35.04 25.07
CA ASN A 150 -40.17 34.33 24.33
C ASN A 150 -40.57 33.83 22.92
N MET A 151 -41.83 34.01 22.50
CA MET A 151 -42.32 33.51 21.22
C MET A 151 -41.96 34.37 20.00
N SER A 152 -41.47 35.60 20.22
CA SER A 152 -41.11 36.55 19.14
C SER A 152 -39.60 36.79 18.99
N GLU A 153 -38.86 37.02 20.09
CA GLU A 153 -37.49 37.57 20.02
C GLU A 153 -36.36 36.54 20.14
N ALA A 154 -36.59 35.41 20.82
CA ALA A 154 -35.60 34.37 21.11
C ALA A 154 -35.17 33.53 19.86
N SER A 155 -35.26 34.11 18.67
CA SER A 155 -34.74 33.55 17.40
C SER A 155 -33.67 34.45 16.74
N GLY A 156 -33.41 35.65 17.27
CA GLY A 156 -32.55 36.65 16.61
C GLY A 156 -31.15 36.88 17.24
N VAL A 157 -30.91 36.45 18.48
CA VAL A 157 -29.71 36.86 19.25
C VAL A 157 -28.74 35.71 19.53
N THR A 158 -27.94 35.38 18.52
CA THR A 158 -26.51 35.03 18.69
C THR A 158 -25.79 35.47 17.42
N GLY A 159 -25.33 36.72 17.41
CA GLY A 159 -24.79 37.35 16.22
C GLY A 159 -23.36 36.91 15.89
N PHE A 160 -23.17 36.31 14.72
CA PHE A 160 -21.99 36.50 13.86
C PHE A 160 -22.37 36.11 12.43
N SER A 161 -23.07 37.03 11.74
CA SER A 161 -23.40 36.89 10.32
C SER A 161 -22.52 37.83 9.51
N MET A 162 -21.39 37.31 9.03
CA MET A 162 -20.73 37.89 7.86
C MET A 162 -21.59 37.53 6.64
N GLY A 163 -22.13 38.54 5.96
CA GLY A 163 -23.17 38.34 4.96
C GLY A 163 -22.65 37.97 3.57
N THR A 164 -23.53 37.34 2.80
CA THR A 164 -23.73 37.66 1.38
C THR A 164 -25.23 37.61 1.13
N GLU A 165 -25.84 38.77 0.91
CA GLU A 165 -27.17 38.87 0.32
C GLU A 165 -27.08 38.43 -1.16
N GLY A 166 -28.19 37.93 -1.70
CA GLY A 166 -28.19 37.30 -3.02
C GLY A 166 -29.57 36.78 -3.38
N ASP A 167 -30.44 37.69 -3.82
CA ASP A 167 -31.76 37.36 -4.34
C ASP A 167 -31.66 36.41 -5.54
N PHE A 168 -32.53 35.40 -5.57
CA PHE A 168 -33.09 34.90 -6.83
C PHE A 168 -34.39 34.12 -6.55
N ASP A 169 -35.52 34.82 -6.66
CA ASP A 169 -36.85 34.20 -6.71
C ASP A 169 -37.31 34.23 -8.18
N GLY A 170 -37.50 33.06 -8.81
CA GLY A 170 -37.69 32.96 -10.26
C GLY A 170 -38.03 31.56 -10.76
N PRO A 171 -39.21 31.34 -11.38
CA PRO A 171 -39.60 30.08 -12.04
C PRO A 171 -39.35 30.10 -13.56
N LEU A 172 -39.77 29.03 -14.25
CA LEU A 172 -39.71 28.78 -15.72
C LEU A 172 -38.27 28.59 -16.25
N PHE A 173 -37.97 27.67 -17.18
CA PHE A 173 -38.79 26.98 -18.18
C PHE A 173 -38.43 25.49 -18.34
N ASP A 174 -39.38 24.70 -18.87
CA ASP A 174 -39.07 23.48 -19.63
C ASP A 174 -38.62 23.85 -21.06
N GLN A 175 -37.66 23.13 -21.64
CA GLN A 175 -37.55 23.01 -23.09
C GLN A 175 -36.74 21.76 -23.51
N ASP A 176 -37.44 20.78 -24.07
CA ASP A 176 -36.84 19.80 -24.98
C ASP A 176 -36.51 20.47 -26.31
N ILE A 177 -35.32 20.18 -26.84
CA ILE A 177 -34.85 20.17 -28.24
C ILE A 177 -33.40 19.64 -28.14
N GLY A 178 -32.93 18.71 -28.98
CA GLY A 178 -33.52 18.15 -30.19
C GLY A 178 -32.45 18.13 -31.28
N ASP A 179 -31.97 16.92 -31.59
CA ASP A 179 -31.24 16.47 -32.78
C ASP A 179 -30.19 17.40 -33.44
N LEU A 180 -28.94 16.92 -33.49
CA LEU A 180 -28.15 17.00 -34.72
C LEU A 180 -27.25 15.76 -34.83
N GLU A 181 -27.37 15.04 -35.94
CA GLU A 181 -26.51 13.90 -36.30
C GLU A 181 -25.30 14.35 -37.15
N GLU A 182 -24.51 13.37 -37.62
CA GLU A 182 -23.50 13.48 -38.70
C GLU A 182 -22.26 14.35 -38.40
N GLU A 183 -21.03 14.00 -38.82
CA GLU A 183 -20.55 12.84 -39.58
C GLU A 183 -19.06 12.59 -39.23
N ALA A 184 -18.48 11.47 -39.69
CA ALA A 184 -17.06 11.16 -39.48
C ALA A 184 -16.24 11.39 -40.75
N HIS A 185 -15.03 11.95 -40.66
CA HIS A 185 -14.00 11.74 -41.70
C HIS A 185 -12.55 11.84 -41.20
N ALA A 186 -11.65 11.17 -41.93
CA ALA A 186 -10.22 10.98 -41.61
C ALA A 186 -9.29 11.90 -42.46
N PRO A 187 -8.01 12.08 -42.08
CA PRO A 187 -7.24 13.29 -42.44
C PRO A 187 -6.39 13.20 -43.72
N LYS A 188 -5.89 14.35 -44.21
CA LYS A 188 -4.96 14.46 -45.35
C LYS A 188 -3.96 15.66 -45.26
N ILE A 189 -2.68 15.37 -45.55
CA ILE A 189 -1.74 16.09 -46.48
C ILE A 189 -1.48 17.60 -46.21
N ILE A 190 -0.28 18.20 -46.11
CA ILE A 190 1.21 17.91 -46.11
C ILE A 190 1.89 19.20 -45.49
N PRO A 191 3.17 19.66 -45.70
CA PRO A 191 4.43 19.12 -46.28
C PRO A 191 5.77 19.41 -45.52
N THR A 192 6.90 18.95 -46.10
CA THR A 192 8.32 19.33 -45.85
C THR A 192 9.00 18.78 -44.57
N SER A 193 10.34 18.56 -44.50
CA SER A 193 11.43 18.82 -45.48
C SER A 193 12.56 17.76 -45.50
N ILE A 194 13.03 17.42 -46.72
CA ILE A 194 14.44 17.20 -47.13
C ILE A 194 15.42 16.48 -46.16
N ALA A 195 15.82 15.25 -46.50
CA ALA A 195 17.22 14.82 -46.49
C ALA A 195 17.44 13.58 -47.40
N LYS A 196 18.46 13.63 -48.27
CA LYS A 196 18.82 12.55 -49.21
C LYS A 196 19.86 11.61 -48.59
N GLN A 197 19.77 10.31 -48.86
CA GLN A 197 20.80 9.56 -49.62
C GLN A 197 20.36 8.09 -49.80
N SER A 198 20.33 7.61 -51.04
CA SER A 198 20.23 6.18 -51.38
C SER A 198 21.13 5.89 -52.60
N ILE A 199 21.59 4.65 -52.71
CA ILE A 199 22.82 4.32 -53.45
C ILE A 199 22.52 3.91 -54.91
N ASN A 200 23.36 4.38 -55.83
CA ASN A 200 23.30 4.04 -57.25
C ASN A 200 23.41 2.52 -57.52
N ARG A 201 22.48 1.98 -58.31
CA ARG A 201 22.72 0.80 -59.16
C ARG A 201 22.21 1.10 -60.58
N PRO A 202 23.04 1.01 -61.63
CA PRO A 202 22.63 1.36 -62.98
C PRO A 202 21.75 0.28 -63.61
N ILE A 203 20.57 0.66 -64.09
CA ILE A 203 19.71 -0.20 -64.91
C ILE A 203 20.16 -0.06 -66.37
N LEU A 204 20.95 -1.01 -66.86
CA LEU A 204 21.25 -1.16 -68.29
C LEU A 204 19.97 -1.60 -69.02
N LYS A 205 19.36 -0.66 -69.75
CA LYS A 205 18.29 -0.98 -70.72
C LYS A 205 18.92 -1.67 -71.93
N LEU A 206 18.46 -2.89 -72.24
CA LEU A 206 18.70 -3.48 -73.55
C LEU A 206 17.91 -2.70 -74.63
N PRO A 207 18.47 -2.49 -75.83
CA PRO A 207 17.69 -2.07 -76.99
C PRO A 207 16.86 -3.24 -77.53
N GLU A 208 15.68 -2.95 -78.06
CA GLU A 208 14.91 -3.92 -78.84
C GLU A 208 15.61 -4.19 -80.18
N ILE A 209 15.86 -5.47 -80.49
CA ILE A 209 16.30 -5.92 -81.82
C ILE A 209 15.28 -6.96 -82.29
N GLY A 210 14.61 -6.66 -83.40
CA GLY A 210 13.51 -7.47 -83.91
C GLY A 210 13.93 -8.83 -84.52
N PRO A 211 12.96 -9.74 -84.76
CA PRO A 211 13.23 -11.06 -85.29
C PRO A 211 13.63 -11.02 -86.77
N VAL A 212 14.90 -11.33 -87.07
CA VAL A 212 15.38 -11.51 -88.45
C VAL A 212 15.05 -12.93 -88.92
N ASN A 213 14.07 -13.04 -89.81
CA ASN A 213 13.54 -14.31 -90.32
C ASN A 213 14.31 -14.73 -91.60
N PRO A 214 14.91 -15.92 -91.69
CA PRO A 214 15.68 -16.33 -92.87
C PRO A 214 14.79 -16.95 -93.95
N LEU A 215 14.81 -16.41 -95.19
CA LEU A 215 14.65 -17.15 -96.46
C LEU A 215 14.60 -16.19 -97.68
N LYS A 216 14.79 -16.78 -98.87
CA LYS A 216 14.68 -16.19 -100.22
C LYS A 216 15.73 -15.13 -100.62
N ILE A 217 16.78 -15.61 -101.28
CA ILE A 217 17.11 -15.24 -102.67
C ILE A 217 17.62 -16.51 -103.37
N THR A 218 17.18 -16.73 -104.61
CA THR A 218 17.65 -17.79 -105.51
C THR A 218 17.80 -17.19 -106.92
N GLN A 219 18.50 -17.92 -107.80
CA GLN A 219 18.73 -17.60 -109.22
C GLN A 219 19.63 -16.40 -109.53
N ALA A 220 20.87 -16.68 -109.93
CA ALA A 220 21.35 -16.41 -111.29
C ALA A 220 22.67 -17.16 -111.58
N LEU A 221 23.04 -17.25 -112.86
CA LEU A 221 24.36 -17.61 -113.40
C LEU A 221 24.90 -19.05 -113.19
N SER A 222 24.78 -19.85 -114.26
CA SER A 222 25.89 -20.70 -114.73
C SER A 222 26.65 -19.94 -115.85
N PRO A 223 27.86 -20.34 -116.31
CA PRO A 223 27.96 -21.49 -117.25
C PRO A 223 29.27 -22.34 -117.22
N LYS A 224 29.11 -23.63 -117.55
CA LYS A 224 29.95 -24.62 -118.29
C LYS A 224 31.52 -24.77 -118.12
N PRO A 225 32.07 -25.98 -118.43
CA PRO A 225 33.51 -26.35 -118.47
C PRO A 225 34.09 -26.20 -119.90
N PRO A 226 35.25 -26.79 -120.36
CA PRO A 226 36.28 -27.68 -119.75
C PRO A 226 37.73 -27.15 -120.03
N PRO A 227 38.85 -27.91 -120.20
CA PRO A 227 39.15 -29.35 -119.97
C PRO A 227 40.48 -29.66 -119.20
N ASP A 228 40.66 -30.95 -118.93
CA ASP A 228 41.91 -31.76 -118.86
C ASP A 228 43.28 -31.06 -118.77
N SER A 229 43.95 -31.21 -117.62
CA SER A 229 45.07 -32.18 -117.47
C SER A 229 45.64 -32.21 -116.04
N GLU A 230 46.07 -33.40 -115.62
CA GLU A 230 47.05 -33.68 -114.55
C GLU A 230 47.03 -32.88 -113.23
N THR A 231 46.55 -33.51 -112.16
CA THR A 231 47.44 -33.98 -111.06
C THR A 231 46.65 -34.78 -110.01
N PRO A 232 47.19 -35.88 -109.46
CA PRO A 232 46.61 -36.54 -108.29
C PRO A 232 46.66 -35.65 -107.04
N GLU A 233 47.60 -34.69 -106.98
CA GLU A 233 47.69 -33.70 -105.90
C GLU A 233 46.39 -32.92 -105.70
N LEU A 234 45.73 -32.45 -106.76
CA LEU A 234 44.53 -31.63 -106.62
C LEU A 234 43.38 -32.42 -105.99
N LYS A 235 43.29 -33.72 -106.28
CA LYS A 235 42.28 -34.61 -105.69
C LYS A 235 42.62 -34.92 -104.23
N ALA A 236 43.88 -35.16 -103.92
CA ALA A 236 44.36 -35.33 -102.54
C ALA A 236 44.16 -34.05 -101.70
N LYS A 237 44.45 -32.86 -102.27
CA LYS A 237 44.19 -31.56 -101.64
C LYS A 237 42.70 -31.34 -101.38
N LEU A 238 41.82 -31.77 -102.28
CA LEU A 238 40.37 -31.72 -102.07
C LEU A 238 39.93 -32.66 -100.93
N GLU A 239 40.43 -33.90 -100.89
CA GLU A 239 40.11 -34.85 -99.81
C GLU A 239 40.66 -34.40 -98.45
N VAL A 240 41.84 -33.78 -98.42
CA VAL A 240 42.41 -33.13 -97.22
C VAL A 240 41.53 -31.97 -96.78
N LEU A 241 41.09 -31.09 -97.70
CA LEU A 241 40.18 -29.99 -97.39
C LEU A 241 38.80 -30.46 -96.92
N GLU A 242 38.30 -31.61 -97.41
CA GLU A 242 37.04 -32.20 -96.90
C GLU A 242 37.21 -32.80 -95.50
N LYS A 243 38.35 -33.46 -95.23
CA LYS A 243 38.71 -33.94 -93.88
C LYS A 243 38.90 -32.79 -92.89
N GLU A 244 39.64 -31.76 -93.29
CA GLU A 244 39.85 -30.53 -92.50
C GLU A 244 38.53 -29.80 -92.25
N LYS A 245 37.64 -29.69 -93.24
CA LYS A 245 36.28 -29.13 -93.09
C LYS A 245 35.39 -29.98 -92.18
N ALA A 246 35.52 -31.30 -92.20
CA ALA A 246 34.81 -32.19 -91.29
C ALA A 246 35.35 -32.07 -89.85
N GLN A 247 36.67 -31.96 -89.69
CA GLN A 247 37.35 -31.74 -88.42
C GLN A 247 36.98 -30.38 -87.81
N LEU A 248 37.07 -29.29 -88.59
CA LEU A 248 36.61 -27.94 -88.20
C LEU A 248 35.12 -27.91 -87.85
N LYS A 249 34.28 -28.75 -88.46
CA LYS A 249 32.88 -28.89 -88.07
C LYS A 249 32.75 -29.59 -86.72
N ALA A 250 33.43 -30.72 -86.52
CA ALA A 250 33.42 -31.45 -85.25
C ALA A 250 33.98 -30.60 -84.10
N GLU A 251 35.07 -29.89 -84.32
CA GLU A 251 35.69 -28.95 -83.39
C GLU A 251 34.76 -27.76 -83.07
N LYS A 252 34.07 -27.21 -84.08
CA LYS A 252 33.03 -26.18 -83.87
C LYS A 252 31.84 -26.68 -83.06
N ASP A 253 31.36 -27.90 -83.33
CA ASP A 253 30.24 -28.49 -82.60
C ASP A 253 30.66 -28.87 -81.16
N GLN A 254 31.92 -29.28 -80.93
CA GLN A 254 32.52 -29.49 -79.61
C GLN A 254 32.67 -28.16 -78.83
N LEU A 255 33.28 -27.13 -79.43
CA LEU A 255 33.38 -25.79 -78.85
C LEU A 255 32.02 -25.19 -78.46
N LYS A 256 30.96 -25.53 -79.20
CA LYS A 256 29.58 -25.14 -78.89
C LYS A 256 29.02 -25.87 -77.66
N VAL A 257 29.39 -27.14 -77.45
CA VAL A 257 29.08 -27.89 -76.22
C VAL A 257 29.85 -27.30 -75.03
N ASP A 258 31.15 -27.09 -75.17
CA ASP A 258 32.02 -26.55 -74.11
C ASP A 258 31.61 -25.14 -73.69
N LEU A 259 31.25 -24.28 -74.64
CA LEU A 259 30.68 -22.94 -74.37
C LEU A 259 29.34 -23.03 -73.61
N GLY A 260 28.51 -24.03 -73.91
CA GLY A 260 27.26 -24.30 -73.19
C GLY A 260 27.49 -24.76 -71.75
N VAL A 261 28.48 -25.64 -71.52
CA VAL A 261 28.90 -26.08 -70.18
C VAL A 261 29.46 -24.91 -69.37
N GLN A 262 30.33 -24.09 -69.96
CA GLN A 262 30.85 -22.88 -69.33
C GLN A 262 29.74 -21.87 -68.98
N TYR A 263 28.76 -21.67 -69.87
CA TYR A 263 27.63 -20.78 -69.63
C TYR A 263 26.77 -21.24 -68.44
N GLU A 264 26.39 -22.52 -68.38
CA GLU A 264 25.62 -23.04 -67.24
C GLU A 264 26.45 -23.08 -65.93
N LYS A 265 27.78 -23.26 -66.00
CA LYS A 265 28.66 -23.12 -64.83
C LYS A 265 28.68 -21.68 -64.30
N ALA A 266 28.96 -20.70 -65.17
CA ALA A 266 28.98 -19.28 -64.80
C ALA A 266 27.60 -18.78 -64.31
N LYS A 267 26.50 -19.32 -64.86
CA LYS A 267 25.13 -19.06 -64.41
C LYS A 267 24.86 -19.63 -63.01
N LYS A 268 25.34 -20.84 -62.70
CA LYS A 268 25.26 -21.42 -61.34
C LYS A 268 26.10 -20.63 -60.33
N GLU A 269 27.34 -20.28 -60.67
CA GLU A 269 28.21 -19.45 -59.83
C GLU A 269 27.56 -18.07 -59.57
N ARG A 270 27.02 -17.41 -60.60
CA ARG A 270 26.29 -16.15 -60.45
C ARG A 270 25.06 -16.28 -59.54
N GLN A 271 24.33 -17.39 -59.60
CA GLN A 271 23.22 -17.66 -58.70
C GLN A 271 23.69 -17.83 -57.24
N GLN A 272 24.78 -18.57 -57.02
CA GLN A 272 25.41 -18.71 -55.69
C GLN A 272 25.84 -17.36 -55.11
N TYR A 273 26.45 -16.47 -55.91
CA TYR A 273 26.78 -15.10 -55.47
C TYR A 273 25.54 -14.27 -55.14
N ILE A 274 24.45 -14.40 -55.91
CA ILE A 274 23.18 -13.72 -55.62
C ILE A 274 22.60 -14.18 -54.29
N ASP A 275 22.56 -15.49 -54.03
CA ASP A 275 21.96 -16.03 -52.80
C ASP A 275 22.87 -15.83 -51.57
N TYR A 276 24.20 -15.83 -51.75
CA TYR A 276 25.14 -15.39 -50.72
C TYR A 276 24.97 -13.90 -50.38
N THR A 277 24.75 -13.03 -51.38
CA THR A 277 24.48 -11.60 -51.16
C THR A 277 23.18 -11.40 -50.37
N LYS A 278 22.09 -12.09 -50.74
CA LYS A 278 20.82 -12.05 -49.97
C LYS A 278 21.03 -12.49 -48.53
N LYS A 279 21.83 -13.53 -48.30
CA LYS A 279 22.13 -14.03 -46.95
C LYS A 279 22.89 -12.97 -46.14
N LEU A 280 23.92 -12.36 -46.72
CA LEU A 280 24.64 -11.24 -46.14
C LEU A 280 23.70 -10.08 -45.78
N ASP A 281 22.80 -9.69 -46.70
CA ASP A 281 21.81 -8.64 -46.44
C ASP A 281 20.93 -9.01 -45.24
N THR A 282 20.43 -10.25 -45.13
CA THR A 282 19.62 -10.69 -43.98
C THR A 282 20.40 -10.78 -42.66
N ASP A 283 21.67 -11.19 -42.71
CA ASP A 283 22.55 -11.25 -41.53
C ASP A 283 22.89 -9.82 -41.03
N LEU A 284 23.08 -8.87 -41.95
CA LEU A 284 23.32 -7.45 -41.65
C LEU A 284 22.07 -6.79 -41.03
N ASP A 285 20.89 -7.10 -41.56
CA ASP A 285 19.60 -6.64 -41.03
C ASP A 285 19.32 -7.19 -39.61
N ALA A 286 19.68 -8.46 -39.36
CA ALA A 286 19.60 -9.09 -38.04
C ALA A 286 20.60 -8.48 -37.04
N LEU A 287 21.84 -8.20 -37.47
CA LEU A 287 22.84 -7.50 -36.67
C LEU A 287 22.41 -6.07 -36.34
N SER A 288 21.80 -5.35 -37.29
CA SER A 288 21.26 -4.00 -37.11
C SER A 288 20.21 -3.98 -35.98
N LYS A 289 19.19 -4.82 -36.08
CA LYS A 289 18.12 -4.97 -35.07
C LYS A 289 18.68 -5.37 -33.69
N LYS A 290 19.68 -6.25 -33.65
CA LYS A 290 20.37 -6.65 -32.41
C LYS A 290 21.16 -5.50 -31.78
N ASN A 291 21.77 -4.64 -32.58
CA ASN A 291 22.52 -3.47 -32.12
C ASN A 291 21.57 -2.36 -31.61
N GLU A 292 20.43 -2.17 -32.26
CA GLU A 292 19.36 -1.26 -31.81
C GLU A 292 18.78 -1.69 -30.45
N ALA A 293 18.45 -2.97 -30.28
CA ALA A 293 18.03 -3.52 -28.98
C ALA A 293 19.10 -3.37 -27.87
N LEU A 294 20.39 -3.43 -28.22
CA LEU A 294 21.49 -3.16 -27.28
C LEU A 294 21.59 -1.67 -26.91
N ARG A 295 21.36 -0.75 -27.87
CA ARG A 295 21.28 0.69 -27.60
C ARG A 295 20.13 1.03 -26.66
N GLU A 296 18.94 0.47 -26.90
CA GLU A 296 17.81 0.59 -25.97
C GLU A 296 18.14 0.07 -24.57
N ARG A 297 18.73 -1.13 -24.47
CA ARG A 297 19.11 -1.72 -23.17
C ARG A 297 20.11 -0.84 -22.42
N ASN A 298 21.06 -0.22 -23.13
CA ASN A 298 22.00 0.73 -22.54
C ASN A 298 21.34 2.07 -22.15
N ALA A 299 20.41 2.60 -22.94
CA ALA A 299 19.63 3.79 -22.57
C ALA A 299 18.82 3.56 -21.29
N ARG A 300 18.08 2.45 -21.20
CA ARG A 300 17.33 2.03 -20.01
C ARG A 300 18.26 1.81 -18.79
N ARG A 301 19.46 1.27 -19.00
CA ARG A 301 20.49 1.13 -17.94
C ARG A 301 21.00 2.48 -17.46
N ASN A 302 21.28 3.41 -18.36
CA ASN A 302 21.79 4.74 -18.02
C ASN A 302 20.75 5.57 -17.25
N GLU A 303 19.48 5.51 -17.64
CA GLU A 303 18.41 6.18 -16.90
C GLU A 303 18.22 5.56 -15.50
N LYS A 304 18.31 4.23 -15.36
CA LYS A 304 18.34 3.59 -14.03
C LYS A 304 19.54 4.03 -13.18
N ILE A 305 20.72 4.22 -13.77
CA ILE A 305 21.91 4.75 -13.07
C ILE A 305 21.70 6.22 -12.65
N LYS A 306 21.05 7.03 -13.47
CA LYS A 306 20.69 8.43 -13.15
C LYS A 306 19.71 8.51 -11.98
N ILE A 307 18.64 7.70 -12.00
CA ILE A 307 17.69 7.59 -10.89
C ILE A 307 18.41 7.13 -9.60
N LEU A 308 19.28 6.11 -9.69
CA LEU A 308 20.05 5.62 -8.53
C LEU A 308 21.04 6.66 -7.97
N LYS A 309 21.54 7.59 -8.78
CA LYS A 309 22.30 8.75 -8.27
C LYS A 309 21.39 9.70 -7.52
N GLN A 310 20.25 10.10 -8.11
CA GLN A 310 19.30 11.00 -7.46
C GLN A 310 18.79 10.44 -6.12
N THR A 311 18.47 9.15 -6.01
CA THR A 311 18.07 8.56 -4.72
C THR A 311 19.22 8.49 -3.73
N LYS A 312 20.46 8.25 -4.18
CA LYS A 312 21.65 8.25 -3.31
C LYS A 312 22.00 9.66 -2.80
N ASP A 313 21.81 10.68 -3.63
CA ASP A 313 22.08 12.07 -3.25
C ASP A 313 20.97 12.64 -2.35
N ASN A 314 19.71 12.23 -2.55
CA ASN A 314 18.61 12.50 -1.59
C ASN A 314 18.88 11.85 -0.23
N LEU A 315 19.17 10.54 -0.19
CA LEU A 315 19.46 9.82 1.06
C LEU A 315 20.68 10.37 1.82
N LEU A 316 21.59 11.07 1.12
CA LEU A 316 22.71 11.78 1.76
C LEU A 316 22.24 13.04 2.50
N ASN A 317 21.28 13.78 1.92
CA ASN A 317 20.68 14.94 2.55
C ASN A 317 19.80 14.51 3.74
N ASP A 318 18.99 13.46 3.57
CA ASP A 318 18.16 12.88 4.63
C ASP A 318 19.01 12.46 5.85
N LEU A 319 20.20 11.89 5.60
CA LEU A 319 21.19 11.57 6.63
C LEU A 319 21.74 12.81 7.34
N GLN A 320 22.08 13.87 6.60
CA GLN A 320 22.60 15.12 7.19
C GLN A 320 21.54 15.86 8.02
N GLU A 321 20.27 15.82 7.61
CA GLU A 321 19.16 16.37 8.39
C GLU A 321 18.90 15.53 9.66
N ALA A 322 19.01 14.20 9.58
CA ALA A 322 18.94 13.33 10.75
C ALA A 322 20.12 13.52 11.73
N GLU A 323 21.36 13.64 11.23
CA GLU A 323 22.55 13.96 12.05
C GLU A 323 22.40 15.30 12.76
N LYS A 324 21.86 16.32 12.06
CA LYS A 324 21.57 17.62 12.68
C LYS A 324 20.48 17.52 13.73
N SER A 325 19.36 16.84 13.45
CA SER A 325 18.27 16.63 14.40
C SER A 325 18.75 15.87 15.66
N LEU A 326 19.71 14.94 15.52
CA LEU A 326 20.35 14.26 16.63
C LEU A 326 21.21 15.21 17.48
N ALA A 327 21.95 16.12 16.84
CA ALA A 327 22.76 17.13 17.53
C ALA A 327 21.89 18.15 18.29
N ASP A 328 20.82 18.64 17.67
CA ASP A 328 19.84 19.54 18.30
C ASP A 328 19.16 18.84 19.50
N GLY A 329 18.74 17.58 19.35
CA GLY A 329 18.17 16.78 20.45
C GLY A 329 19.15 16.41 21.58
N LEU A 330 20.46 16.39 21.31
CA LEU A 330 21.48 16.27 22.35
C LEU A 330 21.64 17.58 23.15
N ALA A 331 21.51 18.73 22.51
CA ALA A 331 21.53 20.03 23.18
C ALA A 331 20.29 20.22 24.09
N ASP A 332 19.10 19.89 23.60
CA ASP A 332 17.86 19.91 24.40
C ASP A 332 17.95 18.98 25.63
N LYS A 333 18.56 17.81 25.47
CA LYS A 333 18.80 16.86 26.56
C LYS A 333 19.77 17.41 27.62
N GLU A 334 20.76 18.21 27.24
CA GLU A 334 21.67 18.88 28.19
C GLU A 334 20.98 20.06 28.88
N ALA A 335 20.14 20.83 28.17
CA ALA A 335 19.31 21.89 28.75
C ALA A 335 18.34 21.34 29.82
N LEU A 336 17.54 20.33 29.48
CA LEU A 336 16.60 19.66 30.38
C LEU A 336 17.27 19.02 31.61
N LYS A 337 18.54 18.59 31.47
CA LYS A 337 19.37 18.06 32.55
C LYS A 337 19.81 19.16 33.51
N ASN A 338 20.10 20.36 33.02
CA ASN A 338 20.45 21.51 33.86
C ASN A 338 19.21 22.03 34.61
N GLU A 339 18.08 22.22 33.91
CA GLU A 339 16.79 22.57 34.51
C GLU A 339 16.38 21.57 35.61
N ASN A 340 16.62 20.27 35.41
CA ASN A 340 16.39 19.25 36.46
C ASN A 340 17.27 19.40 37.70
N ASN A 341 18.46 19.99 37.58
CA ASN A 341 19.33 20.26 38.73
C ASN A 341 18.89 21.53 39.45
N ASP A 342 18.56 22.60 38.70
CA ASP A 342 18.06 23.86 39.25
C ASP A 342 16.78 23.62 40.07
N LEU A 343 15.80 22.88 39.51
CA LEU A 343 14.57 22.48 40.20
C LEU A 343 14.81 21.60 41.44
N ARG A 344 15.91 20.83 41.49
CA ARG A 344 16.27 20.02 42.68
C ARG A 344 16.85 20.88 43.80
N ASP A 345 17.65 21.89 43.47
CA ASP A 345 18.18 22.83 44.46
C ASP A 345 17.09 23.81 44.93
N GLU A 346 16.15 24.24 44.07
CA GLU A 346 14.93 24.94 44.50
C GLU A 346 14.09 24.10 45.45
N LEU A 347 13.81 22.83 45.11
CA LEU A 347 13.09 21.89 45.98
C LEU A 347 13.79 21.69 47.33
N ARG A 348 15.13 21.72 47.35
CA ARG A 348 15.93 21.63 48.57
C ARG A 348 15.79 22.90 49.43
N VAL A 349 15.91 24.09 48.83
CA VAL A 349 15.70 25.36 49.53
C VAL A 349 14.27 25.47 50.08
N ALA A 350 13.27 25.00 49.33
CA ALA A 350 11.88 24.94 49.79
C ALA A 350 11.71 24.03 51.02
N LYS A 351 12.35 22.85 51.03
CA LYS A 351 12.36 21.94 52.20
C LYS A 351 13.07 22.54 53.41
N ASP A 352 14.24 23.15 53.21
CA ASP A 352 14.99 23.81 54.29
C ASP A 352 14.22 25.01 54.88
N ASN A 353 13.39 25.69 54.08
CA ASN A 353 12.49 26.75 54.55
C ASN A 353 11.24 26.18 55.26
N LEU A 354 10.67 25.08 54.78
CA LEU A 354 9.56 24.39 55.46
C LEU A 354 9.98 23.93 56.86
N ILE A 355 11.18 23.34 57.01
CA ILE A 355 11.73 22.93 58.32
C ILE A 355 11.92 24.13 59.27
N LYS A 356 12.23 25.33 58.77
CA LYS A 356 12.29 26.56 59.59
C LYS A 356 10.90 26.99 60.05
N LEU A 357 9.91 26.96 59.16
CA LEU A 357 8.53 27.30 59.47
C LEU A 357 7.89 26.31 60.45
N GLU A 358 8.18 25.01 60.35
CA GLU A 358 7.77 24.00 61.32
C GLU A 358 8.29 24.31 62.73
N LYS A 359 9.58 24.64 62.86
CA LYS A 359 10.18 25.05 64.15
C LYS A 359 9.60 26.35 64.71
N GLN A 360 9.29 27.33 63.85
CA GLN A 360 8.60 28.55 64.28
C GLN A 360 7.17 28.26 64.76
N ASN A 361 6.44 27.37 64.07
CA ASN A 361 5.10 26.94 64.45
C ASN A 361 5.12 26.13 65.78
N GLU A 362 6.14 25.31 65.99
CA GLU A 362 6.36 24.60 67.27
C GLU A 362 6.66 25.57 68.42
N SER A 363 7.51 26.58 68.21
CA SER A 363 7.73 27.67 69.17
C SER A 363 6.43 28.42 69.50
N LEU A 364 5.65 28.80 68.48
CA LEU A 364 4.38 29.53 68.67
C LEU A 364 3.33 28.69 69.41
N LYS A 365 3.33 27.35 69.27
CA LYS A 365 2.50 26.45 70.09
C LYS A 365 2.96 26.42 71.54
N GLN A 366 4.27 26.45 71.78
CA GLN A 366 4.81 26.54 73.14
C GLN A 366 4.43 27.88 73.78
N ASP A 367 4.57 28.99 73.06
CA ASP A 367 4.14 30.32 73.51
C ASP A 367 2.63 30.40 73.74
N PHE A 368 1.81 29.77 72.88
CA PHE A 368 0.36 29.67 73.09
C PHE A 368 0.00 28.89 74.36
N THR A 369 0.64 27.75 74.63
CA THR A 369 0.40 26.98 75.87
C THR A 369 0.92 27.70 77.12
N ASN A 370 2.01 28.46 77.02
CA ASN A 370 2.46 29.37 78.07
C ASN A 370 1.41 30.47 78.35
N LEU A 371 0.84 31.07 77.29
CA LEU A 371 -0.20 32.09 77.39
C LEU A 371 -1.51 31.53 77.96
N GLU A 372 -1.91 30.31 77.57
CA GLU A 372 -3.09 29.63 78.11
C GLU A 372 -2.92 29.31 79.60
N ASN A 373 -1.74 28.85 80.02
CA ASN A 373 -1.41 28.66 81.44
C ASN A 373 -1.44 30.00 82.21
N SER A 374 -0.93 31.08 81.62
CA SER A 374 -1.01 32.42 82.22
C SER A 374 -2.46 32.93 82.30
N TYR A 375 -3.30 32.62 81.31
CA TYR A 375 -4.72 32.97 81.31
C TYR A 375 -5.47 32.20 82.40
N ARG A 376 -5.22 30.89 82.55
CA ARG A 376 -5.78 30.07 83.64
C ARG A 376 -5.36 30.60 85.02
N ASN A 377 -4.08 30.90 85.23
CA ASN A 377 -3.61 31.53 86.46
C ASN A 377 -4.32 32.87 86.75
N LEU A 378 -4.52 33.72 85.74
CA LEU A 378 -5.26 34.97 85.89
C LEU A 378 -6.76 34.75 86.15
N GLN A 379 -7.35 33.70 85.57
CA GLN A 379 -8.74 33.30 85.83
C GLN A 379 -8.92 32.79 87.27
N ASP A 380 -7.96 32.01 87.79
CA ASP A 380 -7.95 31.53 89.17
C ASP A 380 -7.72 32.67 90.17
N ILE A 381 -6.81 33.61 89.88
CA ILE A 381 -6.64 34.85 90.65
C ILE A 381 -7.95 35.67 90.65
N ASN A 382 -8.64 35.78 89.51
CA ASN A 382 -9.91 36.49 89.40
C ASN A 382 -11.05 35.75 90.14
N ALA A 383 -11.01 34.41 90.21
CA ALA A 383 -11.91 33.61 91.03
C ALA A 383 -11.64 33.82 92.53
N GLN A 384 -10.37 33.83 92.96
CA GLN A 384 -9.98 34.16 94.33
C GLN A 384 -10.41 35.59 94.69
N MET A 385 -10.12 36.59 93.86
CA MET A 385 -10.57 37.97 94.08
C MET A 385 -12.10 38.10 94.15
N LYS A 386 -12.86 37.24 93.46
CA LYS A 386 -14.33 37.17 93.62
C LYS A 386 -14.73 36.55 94.97
N MET A 387 -14.03 35.53 95.45
CA MET A 387 -14.25 34.99 96.79
C MET A 387 -13.87 35.99 97.88
N ASP A 388 -12.76 36.71 97.73
CA ASP A 388 -12.32 37.77 98.64
C ASP A 388 -13.34 38.94 98.63
N LEU A 389 -13.80 39.36 97.45
CA LEU A 389 -14.88 40.35 97.33
C LEU A 389 -16.21 39.86 97.92
N GLU A 390 -16.51 38.57 97.88
CA GLU A 390 -17.72 38.01 98.49
C GLU A 390 -17.58 37.87 100.02
N SER A 391 -16.37 37.60 100.53
CA SER A 391 -16.06 37.71 101.97
C SER A 391 -16.21 39.15 102.44
N ILE A 392 -15.62 40.10 101.72
CA ILE A 392 -15.76 41.55 101.99
C ILE A 392 -17.24 41.96 101.90
N ARG A 393 -18.05 41.39 100.99
CA ARG A 393 -19.51 41.62 100.93
C ARG A 393 -20.26 41.01 102.12
N GLN A 394 -19.82 39.88 102.65
CA GLN A 394 -20.40 39.27 103.86
C GLN A 394 -20.02 40.08 105.12
N GLU A 395 -18.79 40.59 105.21
CA GLU A 395 -18.37 41.58 106.20
C GLU A 395 -19.15 42.90 106.05
N PHE A 396 -19.41 43.34 104.81
CA PHE A 396 -20.29 44.48 104.52
C PHE A 396 -21.74 44.19 104.89
N ALA A 397 -22.21 42.95 104.76
CA ALA A 397 -23.56 42.55 105.15
C ALA A 397 -23.74 42.56 106.67
N ALA A 398 -22.76 42.03 107.42
CA ALA A 398 -22.70 42.17 108.88
C ALA A 398 -22.61 43.66 109.31
N SER A 399 -21.85 44.47 108.57
CA SER A 399 -21.78 45.94 108.75
C SER A 399 -23.06 46.69 108.32
N ARG A 400 -23.95 46.02 107.57
CA ARG A 400 -25.22 46.58 107.06
C ARG A 400 -26.42 46.20 107.94
N GLU A 401 -26.31 45.11 108.69
CA GLU A 401 -27.28 44.75 109.74
C GLU A 401 -27.29 45.79 110.89
N THR A 402 -26.25 46.63 110.99
CA THR A 402 -26.18 47.79 111.91
C THR A 402 -26.51 49.15 111.25
N LEU A 403 -26.80 49.20 109.94
CA LEU A 403 -27.01 50.46 109.18
C LEU A 403 -28.24 50.39 108.24
N THR A 404 -29.42 50.32 108.83
CA THR A 404 -30.73 50.26 108.13
C THR A 404 -31.43 51.63 108.03
N ALA A 405 -30.82 52.60 107.34
CA ALA A 405 -31.51 53.86 106.99
C ALA A 405 -30.98 54.51 105.69
N ARG A 406 -31.90 54.90 104.78
CA ARG A 406 -31.68 55.56 103.47
C ARG A 406 -30.95 54.67 102.42
N GLY A 407 -31.09 54.88 101.11
CA GLY A 407 -32.07 55.74 100.41
C GLY A 407 -31.57 56.19 99.03
N MET A 408 -32.04 55.53 97.96
CA MET A 408 -31.96 55.89 96.52
C MET A 408 -30.70 56.61 95.98
N GLU A 409 -29.92 55.90 95.15
CA GLU A 409 -29.05 56.51 94.12
C GLU A 409 -29.21 55.73 92.80
N ASN A 410 -29.75 56.38 91.75
CA ASN A 410 -29.99 55.74 90.44
C ASN A 410 -28.94 56.07 89.37
N ASP A 411 -28.12 57.11 89.55
CA ASP A 411 -27.19 57.59 88.51
C ASP A 411 -25.95 56.70 88.32
N ALA A 412 -25.50 56.00 89.37
CA ALA A 412 -24.30 55.18 89.31
C ALA A 412 -24.46 53.98 88.37
N VAL A 413 -25.59 53.27 88.49
CA VAL A 413 -25.92 52.12 87.62
C VAL A 413 -26.14 52.59 86.18
N PHE A 414 -26.77 53.75 85.98
CA PHE A 414 -27.03 54.28 84.66
C PHE A 414 -25.74 54.63 83.89
N ASN A 415 -24.81 55.34 84.54
CA ASN A 415 -23.53 55.70 83.95
C ASN A 415 -22.63 54.48 83.65
N ASP A 416 -22.73 53.42 84.46
CA ASP A 416 -22.03 52.16 84.23
C ASP A 416 -22.58 51.40 83.00
N TYR A 417 -23.90 51.34 82.83
CA TYR A 417 -24.52 50.78 81.61
C TYR A 417 -24.12 51.56 80.36
N LYS A 418 -24.20 52.89 80.38
CA LYS A 418 -23.77 53.73 79.24
C LYS A 418 -22.32 53.46 78.84
N LYS A 419 -21.39 53.43 79.82
CA LYS A 419 -19.97 53.13 79.58
C LYS A 419 -19.77 51.72 79.00
N LYS A 420 -20.52 50.72 79.46
CA LYS A 420 -20.45 49.35 78.92
C LYS A 420 -20.89 49.30 77.46
N THR A 421 -21.97 49.96 77.09
CA THR A 421 -22.41 50.06 75.68
C THR A 421 -21.42 50.84 74.83
N GLU A 422 -20.82 51.92 75.34
CA GLU A 422 -19.76 52.67 74.66
C GLU A 422 -18.48 51.84 74.45
N VAL A 423 -18.10 50.98 75.40
CA VAL A 423 -16.98 50.03 75.23
C VAL A 423 -17.30 49.01 74.14
N ILE A 424 -18.48 48.36 74.18
CA ILE A 424 -18.92 47.39 73.17
C ILE A 424 -18.94 48.00 71.77
N ILE A 425 -19.42 49.24 71.62
CA ILE A 425 -19.40 49.97 70.34
C ILE A 425 -17.96 50.22 69.85
N ASN A 426 -17.00 50.50 70.74
CA ASN A 426 -15.60 50.69 70.37
C ASN A 426 -14.88 49.38 70.05
N ASP A 427 -15.23 48.27 70.70
CA ASP A 427 -14.69 46.95 70.38
C ASP A 427 -15.25 46.43 69.05
N TYR A 428 -16.56 46.51 68.80
CA TYR A 428 -17.15 46.22 67.48
C TYR A 428 -16.55 47.10 66.38
N LYS A 429 -16.26 48.38 66.66
CA LYS A 429 -15.57 49.26 65.69
C LYS A 429 -14.12 48.83 65.40
N ARG A 430 -13.46 48.16 66.35
CA ARG A 430 -12.11 47.58 66.17
C ARG A 430 -12.19 46.29 65.35
N GLU A 431 -13.10 45.39 65.73
CA GLU A 431 -13.37 44.13 65.02
C GLU A 431 -13.80 44.38 63.57
N LEU A 432 -14.68 45.36 63.30
CA LEU A 432 -15.05 45.77 61.94
C LEU A 432 -13.86 46.21 61.10
N LYS A 433 -12.89 46.92 61.71
CA LYS A 433 -11.66 47.34 61.01
C LYS A 433 -10.73 46.16 60.74
N ASN A 434 -10.67 45.17 61.63
CA ASN A 434 -9.90 43.95 61.41
C ASN A 434 -10.51 43.11 60.27
N LEU A 435 -11.81 42.85 60.31
CA LEU A 435 -12.54 42.15 59.24
C LEU A 435 -12.46 42.87 57.89
N GLU A 436 -12.40 44.21 57.88
CA GLU A 436 -12.19 44.98 56.66
C GLU A 436 -10.78 44.80 56.07
N HIS A 437 -9.75 44.61 56.92
CA HIS A 437 -8.40 44.28 56.46
C HIS A 437 -8.28 42.82 56.00
N GLU A 438 -8.86 41.86 56.74
CA GLU A 438 -8.91 40.45 56.36
C GLU A 438 -9.67 40.25 55.03
N ARG A 439 -10.71 41.05 54.79
CA ARG A 439 -11.44 41.13 53.51
C ARG A 439 -10.56 41.63 52.36
N GLU A 440 -9.75 42.66 52.58
CA GLU A 440 -8.79 43.16 51.58
C GLU A 440 -7.71 42.10 51.26
N GLU A 441 -7.19 41.42 52.26
CA GLU A 441 -6.21 40.34 52.08
C GLU A 441 -6.82 39.13 51.34
N ALA A 442 -8.05 38.73 51.69
CA ALA A 442 -8.79 37.68 50.99
C ALA A 442 -9.09 38.05 49.52
N LEU A 443 -9.38 39.32 49.24
CA LEU A 443 -9.59 39.84 47.89
C LEU A 443 -8.28 39.85 47.06
N SER A 444 -7.14 40.21 47.67
CA SER A 444 -5.82 40.10 47.01
C SER A 444 -5.54 38.65 46.63
N LYS A 445 -5.65 37.73 47.58
CA LYS A 445 -5.49 36.27 47.36
C LYS A 445 -6.44 35.74 46.28
N GLN A 446 -7.69 36.21 46.24
CA GLN A 446 -8.64 35.82 45.19
C GLN A 446 -8.20 36.34 43.81
N THR A 447 -7.70 37.57 43.70
CA THR A 447 -7.24 38.13 42.42
C THR A 447 -5.94 37.49 41.93
N GLU A 448 -5.00 37.18 42.83
CA GLU A 448 -3.80 36.39 42.54
C GLU A 448 -4.15 35.00 42.00
N LEU A 449 -5.00 34.24 42.71
CA LEU A 449 -5.48 32.93 42.26
C LEU A 449 -6.27 33.00 40.94
N THR A 450 -6.96 34.11 40.67
CA THR A 450 -7.67 34.33 39.39
C THR A 450 -6.69 34.47 38.23
N LEU A 451 -5.59 35.21 38.43
CA LEU A 451 -4.52 35.37 37.43
C LEU A 451 -3.76 34.05 37.22
N GLU A 452 -3.46 33.30 38.29
CA GLU A 452 -2.79 32.01 38.21
C GLU A 452 -3.66 30.94 37.51
N LEU A 453 -4.97 30.94 37.76
CA LEU A 453 -5.93 30.08 37.07
C LEU A 453 -6.07 30.47 35.58
N GLN A 454 -6.03 31.76 35.23
CA GLN A 454 -5.99 32.20 33.84
C GLN A 454 -4.69 31.78 33.12
N LYS A 455 -3.53 31.92 33.79
CA LYS A 455 -2.22 31.51 33.27
C LYS A 455 -2.16 30.00 33.01
N THR A 456 -2.47 29.19 34.02
CA THR A 456 -2.49 27.71 33.90
C THR A 456 -3.52 27.22 32.89
N LYS A 457 -4.67 27.90 32.74
CA LYS A 457 -5.64 27.61 31.67
C LYS A 457 -5.11 27.93 30.27
N ALA A 458 -4.39 29.05 30.11
CA ALA A 458 -3.75 29.39 28.83
C ALA A 458 -2.64 28.39 28.47
N GLU A 459 -1.83 27.99 29.45
CA GLU A 459 -0.78 26.97 29.31
C GLU A 459 -1.38 25.60 28.93
N LEU A 460 -2.45 25.17 29.59
CA LEU A 460 -3.20 23.96 29.24
C LEU A 460 -3.76 24.04 27.80
N THR A 461 -4.35 25.17 27.41
CA THR A 461 -4.90 25.37 26.06
C THR A 461 -3.82 25.29 24.98
N ALA A 462 -2.66 25.92 25.21
CA ALA A 462 -1.51 25.85 24.30
C ALA A 462 -0.89 24.44 24.23
N PHE A 463 -0.99 23.65 25.31
CA PHE A 463 -0.55 22.26 25.34
C PHE A 463 -1.53 21.34 24.60
N GLU A 464 -2.84 21.52 24.77
CA GLU A 464 -3.88 20.85 23.97
C GLU A 464 -3.77 21.18 22.47
N GLU A 465 -3.44 22.41 22.11
CA GLU A 465 -3.25 22.82 20.72
C GLU A 465 -2.01 22.16 20.10
N LYS A 466 -0.86 22.20 20.80
CA LYS A 466 0.35 21.44 20.40
C LYS A 466 0.07 19.94 20.24
N PHE A 467 -0.72 19.34 21.12
CA PHE A 467 -1.11 17.94 21.00
C PHE A 467 -2.01 17.67 19.81
N ARG A 468 -2.97 18.55 19.53
CA ARG A 468 -3.84 18.43 18.36
C ARG A 468 -3.02 18.49 17.07
N ASP A 469 -2.05 19.39 16.97
CA ASP A 469 -1.17 19.50 15.81
C ASP A 469 -0.22 18.28 15.68
N GLN A 470 0.33 17.77 16.78
CA GLN A 470 1.11 16.53 16.77
C GLN A 470 0.28 15.31 16.34
N SER A 471 -0.95 15.16 16.86
CA SER A 471 -1.86 14.08 16.43
C SER A 471 -2.20 14.19 14.95
N ILE A 472 -2.51 15.40 14.47
CA ILE A 472 -2.78 15.66 13.05
C ILE A 472 -1.56 15.38 12.16
N LYS A 473 -0.34 15.67 12.63
CA LYS A 473 0.91 15.32 11.91
C LYS A 473 1.08 13.81 11.81
N LEU A 474 0.99 13.09 12.93
CA LEU A 474 1.13 11.64 12.97
C LEU A 474 0.01 10.94 12.17
N GLU A 475 -1.23 11.44 12.19
CA GLU A 475 -2.32 10.92 11.37
C GLU A 475 -2.08 11.11 9.86
N ARG A 476 -1.47 12.23 9.44
CA ARG A 476 -1.07 12.44 8.03
C ARG A 476 0.04 11.47 7.63
N GLU A 477 1.09 11.35 8.43
CA GLU A 477 2.22 10.43 8.19
C GLU A 477 1.74 8.97 8.13
N LEU A 478 0.86 8.57 9.06
CA LEU A 478 0.28 7.22 9.10
C LEU A 478 -0.63 6.95 7.88
N ASN A 479 -1.39 7.94 7.40
CA ASN A 479 -2.18 7.79 6.19
C ASN A 479 -1.32 7.76 4.91
N GLN A 480 -0.25 8.56 4.81
CA GLN A 480 0.73 8.48 3.72
C GLN A 480 1.43 7.10 3.69
N LEU A 481 1.79 6.56 4.85
CA LEU A 481 2.34 5.21 4.98
C LEU A 481 1.32 4.14 4.56
N ARG A 482 0.02 4.30 4.89
CA ARG A 482 -1.05 3.41 4.39
C ARG A 482 -1.19 3.47 2.89
N GLU A 483 -1.23 4.67 2.29
CA GLU A 483 -1.34 4.89 0.85
C GLU A 483 -0.16 4.22 0.12
N SER A 484 1.09 4.50 0.56
CA SER A 484 2.29 3.85 0.02
C SER A 484 2.27 2.34 0.18
N ASN A 485 1.72 1.81 1.28
CA ASN A 485 1.61 0.36 1.49
C ASN A 485 0.52 -0.25 0.59
N THR A 486 -0.60 0.45 0.33
CA THR A 486 -1.58 0.01 -0.68
C THR A 486 -1.01 0.02 -2.10
N GLU A 487 -0.20 1.02 -2.47
CA GLU A 487 0.52 1.00 -3.76
C GLU A 487 1.50 -0.18 -3.87
N LEU A 488 2.27 -0.47 -2.82
CA LEU A 488 3.21 -1.59 -2.81
C LEU A 488 2.49 -2.94 -2.92
N ASN A 489 1.38 -3.12 -2.22
CA ASN A 489 0.56 -4.32 -2.34
C ASN A 489 -0.07 -4.46 -3.74
N GLN A 490 -0.60 -3.38 -4.32
CA GLN A 490 -1.12 -3.42 -5.69
C GLN A 490 -0.03 -3.80 -6.70
N ARG A 491 1.17 -3.21 -6.61
CA ARG A 491 2.31 -3.58 -7.48
C ARG A 491 2.74 -5.04 -7.28
N ALA A 492 2.67 -5.56 -6.06
CA ALA A 492 2.95 -6.97 -5.78
C ALA A 492 1.88 -7.90 -6.38
N GLU A 493 0.59 -7.56 -6.31
CA GLU A 493 -0.49 -8.29 -6.97
C GLU A 493 -0.35 -8.26 -8.50
N GLU A 494 -0.02 -7.10 -9.08
CA GLU A 494 0.26 -6.95 -10.52
C GLU A 494 1.47 -7.81 -10.96
N GLU A 495 2.54 -7.89 -10.14
CA GLU A 495 3.67 -8.77 -10.43
C GLU A 495 3.30 -10.26 -10.29
N ILE A 496 2.54 -10.64 -9.27
CA ILE A 496 2.03 -12.02 -9.09
C ILE A 496 1.15 -12.42 -10.27
N GLN A 497 0.25 -11.54 -10.72
CA GLN A 497 -0.61 -11.78 -11.87
C GLN A 497 0.19 -11.87 -13.17
N SER A 498 1.22 -11.03 -13.34
CA SER A 498 2.15 -11.09 -14.48
C SER A 498 2.96 -12.39 -14.51
N ARG A 499 3.51 -12.81 -13.35
CA ARG A 499 4.21 -14.10 -13.18
C ARG A 499 3.27 -15.28 -13.46
N LYS A 500 2.01 -15.20 -13.06
CA LYS A 500 0.99 -16.22 -13.36
C LYS A 500 0.71 -16.31 -14.85
N GLN A 501 0.42 -15.19 -15.53
CA GLN A 501 0.23 -15.16 -16.99
C GLN A 501 1.44 -15.72 -17.76
N LEU A 502 2.66 -15.43 -17.30
CA LEU A 502 3.88 -15.96 -17.91
C LEU A 502 4.02 -17.47 -17.68
N LYS A 503 3.70 -17.97 -16.49
CA LYS A 503 3.65 -19.42 -16.19
C LYS A 503 2.60 -20.14 -17.05
N ASP A 504 1.42 -19.54 -17.21
CA ASP A 504 0.32 -20.11 -17.99
C ASP A 504 0.68 -20.14 -19.49
N LYS A 505 1.39 -19.12 -20.00
CA LYS A 505 2.00 -19.15 -21.35
C LYS A 505 3.04 -20.27 -21.51
N MET A 506 4.02 -20.37 -20.61
CA MET A 506 5.02 -21.45 -20.68
C MET A 506 4.38 -22.85 -20.59
N ALA A 507 3.25 -23.00 -19.90
CA ALA A 507 2.50 -24.25 -19.87
C ALA A 507 1.81 -24.56 -21.20
N ALA A 508 1.27 -23.55 -21.89
CA ALA A 508 0.72 -23.69 -23.24
C ALA A 508 1.82 -23.98 -24.29
N ASP A 509 2.92 -23.23 -24.26
CA ASP A 509 4.10 -23.43 -25.12
C ASP A 509 4.66 -24.85 -24.96
N LYS A 510 4.74 -25.34 -23.71
CA LYS A 510 5.12 -26.73 -23.41
C LYS A 510 4.11 -27.72 -23.97
N ALA A 511 2.80 -27.51 -23.79
CA ALA A 511 1.79 -28.42 -24.33
C ALA A 511 1.83 -28.49 -25.87
N GLU A 512 2.15 -27.38 -26.55
CA GLU A 512 2.36 -27.38 -27.99
C GLU A 512 3.65 -28.13 -28.39
N PHE A 513 4.74 -27.97 -27.62
CA PHE A 513 5.98 -28.72 -27.81
C PHE A 513 5.78 -30.23 -27.60
N ASP A 514 5.15 -30.64 -26.49
CA ASP A 514 4.85 -32.04 -26.18
C ASP A 514 3.93 -32.65 -27.27
N GLY A 515 2.96 -31.87 -27.78
CA GLY A 515 2.13 -32.26 -28.92
C GLY A 515 2.88 -32.39 -30.26
N LYS A 516 3.88 -31.54 -30.51
CA LYS A 516 4.80 -31.66 -31.66
C LYS A 516 5.70 -32.88 -31.52
N LEU A 517 6.23 -33.15 -30.32
CA LEU A 517 7.06 -34.31 -30.01
C LEU A 517 6.27 -35.62 -30.15
N ALA A 518 5.01 -35.66 -29.70
CA ALA A 518 4.11 -36.79 -29.90
C ALA A 518 3.88 -37.09 -31.39
N LYS A 519 3.59 -36.07 -32.21
CA LYS A 519 3.47 -36.22 -33.67
C LYS A 519 4.76 -36.69 -34.33
N MET A 520 5.92 -36.16 -33.91
CA MET A 520 7.22 -36.62 -34.40
C MET A 520 7.48 -38.09 -34.05
N THR A 521 7.10 -38.50 -32.84
CA THR A 521 7.24 -39.88 -32.36
C THR A 521 6.31 -40.84 -33.11
N GLN A 522 5.07 -40.42 -33.39
CA GLN A 522 4.15 -41.17 -34.24
C GLN A 522 4.71 -41.32 -35.67
N ASN A 523 5.13 -40.22 -36.30
CA ASN A 523 5.73 -40.26 -37.64
C ASN A 523 6.95 -41.18 -37.69
N TYR A 524 7.80 -41.17 -36.65
CA TYR A 524 8.93 -42.07 -36.52
C TYR A 524 8.49 -43.54 -36.43
N GLN A 525 7.49 -43.87 -35.61
CA GLN A 525 6.92 -45.22 -35.53
C GLN A 525 6.30 -45.67 -36.85
N GLU A 526 5.58 -44.79 -37.57
CA GLU A 526 5.04 -45.08 -38.90
C GLU A 526 6.14 -45.32 -39.94
N THR A 527 7.23 -44.55 -39.93
CA THR A 527 8.38 -44.81 -40.81
C THR A 527 9.14 -46.07 -40.44
N LYS A 528 9.23 -46.41 -39.15
CA LYS A 528 9.81 -47.67 -38.67
C LYS A 528 8.98 -48.88 -39.12
N ALA A 529 7.66 -48.82 -38.98
CA ALA A 529 6.76 -49.86 -39.48
C ALA A 529 6.83 -50.00 -41.01
N LYS A 530 6.91 -48.90 -41.76
CA LYS A 530 7.12 -48.93 -43.23
C LYS A 530 8.48 -49.53 -43.60
N LYS A 531 9.54 -49.24 -42.83
CA LYS A 531 10.86 -49.87 -43.00
C LYS A 531 10.78 -51.39 -42.77
N GLU A 532 10.15 -51.82 -41.68
CA GLU A 532 9.97 -53.24 -41.35
C GLU A 532 9.12 -53.98 -42.41
N GLN A 533 8.09 -53.33 -42.98
CA GLN A 533 7.31 -53.86 -44.11
C GLN A 533 8.14 -53.98 -45.40
N LEU A 534 9.02 -53.01 -45.68
CA LEU A 534 9.94 -53.08 -46.82
C LEU A 534 10.99 -54.17 -46.63
N GLU A 535 11.55 -54.31 -45.43
CA GLU A 535 12.51 -55.38 -45.08
C GLU A 535 11.87 -56.77 -45.18
N GLN A 536 10.62 -56.94 -44.73
CA GLN A 536 9.84 -58.16 -44.94
C GLN A 536 9.58 -58.42 -46.43
N SER A 537 9.25 -57.38 -47.21
CA SER A 537 9.01 -57.49 -48.65
C SER A 537 10.27 -57.91 -49.42
N ILE A 538 11.43 -57.32 -49.08
CA ILE A 538 12.74 -57.68 -49.65
C ILE A 538 13.06 -59.14 -49.32
N LEU A 539 12.91 -59.54 -48.05
CA LEU A 539 13.19 -60.91 -47.61
C LEU A 539 12.21 -61.95 -48.21
N GLU A 540 10.98 -61.53 -48.58
CA GLU A 540 10.08 -62.36 -49.38
C GLU A 540 10.46 -62.42 -50.87
N TYR A 541 10.96 -61.33 -51.47
CA TYR A 541 11.54 -61.36 -52.82
C TYR A 541 12.80 -62.23 -52.89
N GLU A 542 13.69 -62.18 -51.89
CA GLU A 542 14.86 -63.06 -51.76
C GLU A 542 14.43 -64.53 -51.66
N ARG A 543 13.41 -64.84 -50.86
CA ARG A 543 12.82 -66.19 -50.79
C ARG A 543 12.20 -66.64 -52.12
N GLN A 544 11.55 -65.74 -52.87
CA GLN A 544 11.03 -66.06 -54.21
C GLN A 544 12.16 -66.27 -55.23
N LEU A 545 13.25 -65.51 -55.14
CA LEU A 545 14.42 -65.64 -56.00
C LEU A 545 15.15 -66.97 -55.72
N HIS A 546 15.35 -67.34 -54.46
CA HIS A 546 15.87 -68.65 -54.10
C HIS A 546 14.96 -69.80 -54.52
N ARG A 547 13.62 -69.67 -54.41
CA ARG A 547 12.70 -70.68 -54.95
C ARG A 547 12.90 -70.87 -56.45
N ARG A 548 12.98 -69.79 -57.23
CA ARG A 548 13.25 -69.85 -58.67
C ARG A 548 14.60 -70.47 -59.01
N GLN A 549 15.64 -70.22 -58.20
CA GLN A 549 16.93 -70.90 -58.33
C GLN A 549 16.78 -72.41 -58.09
N THR A 550 16.13 -72.84 -57.00
CA THR A 550 15.89 -74.27 -56.74
C THR A 550 14.93 -74.93 -57.74
N GLU A 551 14.04 -74.17 -58.38
CA GLU A 551 13.21 -74.63 -59.49
C GLU A 551 14.02 -74.81 -60.79
N GLN A 552 15.11 -74.05 -60.99
CA GLN A 552 16.09 -74.28 -62.07
C GLN A 552 17.04 -75.45 -61.75
N GLU A 553 17.33 -75.73 -60.48
CA GLU A 553 18.09 -76.93 -60.06
C GLU A 553 17.32 -78.25 -60.25
N GLY A 554 16.04 -78.18 -60.62
CA GLY A 554 15.22 -79.34 -61.01
C GLY A 554 15.74 -80.12 -62.23
N ASP A 555 16.63 -79.55 -63.03
CA ASP A 555 17.25 -80.22 -64.18
C ASP A 555 18.38 -81.22 -63.81
N THR A 556 18.73 -81.32 -62.52
CA THR A 556 19.69 -82.32 -61.98
C THR A 556 19.32 -83.76 -62.35
N VAL A 557 18.04 -84.08 -62.51
CA VAL A 557 17.55 -85.41 -62.94
C VAL A 557 17.91 -85.72 -64.40
N ASN A 558 18.16 -84.73 -65.25
CA ASN A 558 18.68 -84.93 -66.60
C ASN A 558 20.21 -85.05 -66.59
N ILE A 559 20.91 -84.29 -65.74
CA ILE A 559 22.37 -84.38 -65.57
C ILE A 559 22.78 -85.80 -65.13
N GLN A 560 22.10 -86.39 -64.14
CA GLN A 560 22.39 -87.76 -63.69
C GLN A 560 22.25 -88.79 -64.83
N LYS A 561 21.20 -88.68 -65.67
CA LYS A 561 21.00 -89.56 -66.84
C LYS A 561 22.10 -89.40 -67.90
N PHE A 562 22.75 -88.24 -67.98
CA PHE A 562 23.93 -88.07 -68.82
C PHE A 562 25.17 -88.68 -68.17
N GLN A 563 25.36 -88.57 -66.85
CA GLN A 563 26.47 -89.19 -66.13
C GLN A 563 26.42 -90.73 -66.17
N ASP A 564 25.25 -91.34 -65.90
CA ASP A 564 25.05 -92.80 -66.03
C ASP A 564 25.37 -93.30 -67.45
N LYS A 565 25.11 -92.46 -68.46
CA LYS A 565 25.40 -92.74 -69.88
C LYS A 565 26.87 -92.50 -70.25
N ILE A 566 27.55 -91.58 -69.56
CA ILE A 566 29.00 -91.39 -69.67
C ILE A 566 29.73 -92.58 -69.07
N GLU A 567 29.40 -93.04 -67.85
CA GLU A 567 30.03 -94.25 -67.26
C GLU A 567 29.83 -95.50 -68.14
N SER A 568 28.66 -95.63 -68.77
CA SER A 568 28.34 -96.69 -69.73
C SER A 568 29.27 -96.65 -70.96
N LEU A 569 29.52 -95.45 -71.50
CA LEU A 569 30.43 -95.24 -72.62
C LEU A 569 31.91 -95.39 -72.21
N GLU A 570 32.28 -94.98 -71.00
CA GLU A 570 33.63 -95.14 -70.45
C GLU A 570 33.99 -96.60 -70.18
N LYS A 571 33.05 -97.43 -69.70
CA LYS A 571 33.25 -98.89 -69.63
C LYS A 571 33.45 -99.52 -71.00
N ASN A 572 32.70 -99.09 -72.01
CA ASN A 572 32.93 -99.53 -73.40
C ASN A 572 34.28 -99.03 -73.95
N ALA A 573 34.68 -97.79 -73.65
CA ALA A 573 35.97 -97.24 -74.05
C ALA A 573 37.15 -97.93 -73.33
N ALA A 574 36.98 -98.33 -72.08
CA ALA A 574 37.97 -99.11 -71.33
C ALA A 574 38.12 -100.53 -71.92
N ARG A 575 37.00 -101.20 -72.22
CA ARG A 575 36.99 -102.48 -72.95
C ARG A 575 37.69 -102.35 -74.30
N LEU A 576 37.30 -101.38 -75.12
CA LEU A 576 37.92 -101.14 -76.44
C LEU A 576 39.41 -100.79 -76.33
N LYS A 577 39.84 -100.08 -75.28
CA LYS A 577 41.29 -99.84 -75.01
C LYS A 577 42.04 -101.10 -74.60
N GLN A 578 41.38 -102.08 -73.99
CA GLN A 578 41.98 -103.38 -73.71
C GLN A 578 42.03 -104.26 -74.97
N GLU A 579 40.96 -104.27 -75.75
CA GLU A 579 40.84 -104.94 -77.06
C GLU A 579 41.88 -104.36 -78.05
N ILE A 580 42.13 -103.04 -78.02
CA ILE A 580 43.24 -102.37 -78.70
C ILE A 580 44.59 -102.84 -78.15
N LYS A 581 44.82 -102.89 -76.83
CA LYS A 581 46.10 -103.40 -76.26
C LYS A 581 46.38 -104.87 -76.58
N GLU A 582 45.35 -105.67 -76.81
CA GLU A 582 45.48 -107.06 -77.25
C GLU A 582 45.82 -107.13 -78.75
N LYS A 583 45.27 -106.21 -79.57
CA LYS A 583 45.69 -106.02 -80.97
C LYS A 583 47.06 -105.34 -81.14
N ASP A 584 47.46 -104.44 -80.26
CA ASP A 584 48.79 -103.84 -80.23
C ASP A 584 49.86 -104.92 -79.98
N LYS A 585 49.53 -105.97 -79.21
CA LYS A 585 50.41 -107.13 -79.02
C LYS A 585 50.48 -108.04 -80.25
N GLU A 586 49.35 -108.35 -80.90
CA GLU A 586 49.38 -109.01 -82.22
C GLU A 586 50.21 -108.19 -83.21
N ILE A 587 50.11 -106.87 -83.16
CA ILE A 587 50.88 -105.93 -83.99
C ILE A 587 52.37 -105.91 -83.61
N GLU A 588 52.75 -106.01 -82.34
CA GLU A 588 54.15 -106.20 -81.91
C GLU A 588 54.73 -107.54 -82.37
N GLU A 589 53.95 -108.63 -82.34
CA GLU A 589 54.37 -109.93 -82.88
C GLU A 589 54.49 -109.90 -84.42
N ILE A 590 53.57 -109.22 -85.11
CA ILE A 590 53.67 -108.91 -86.54
C ILE A 590 54.88 -108.01 -86.82
N TYR A 591 55.23 -107.05 -85.96
CA TYR A 591 56.40 -106.20 -86.13
C TYR A 591 57.71 -106.97 -85.96
N ARG A 592 57.79 -107.95 -85.06
CA ARG A 592 58.97 -108.85 -84.98
C ARG A 592 59.09 -109.77 -86.20
N LEU A 593 57.97 -110.27 -86.71
CA LEU A 593 57.92 -110.98 -87.99
C LEU A 593 58.34 -110.07 -89.17
N LYS A 594 57.97 -108.79 -89.12
CA LYS A 594 58.35 -107.77 -90.10
C LYS A 594 59.84 -107.41 -89.99
N GLU A 595 60.42 -107.29 -88.80
CA GLU A 595 61.86 -107.06 -88.61
C GLU A 595 62.69 -108.21 -89.19
N ALA A 596 62.31 -109.46 -88.91
CA ALA A 596 62.96 -110.64 -89.50
C ALA A 596 62.86 -110.68 -91.03
N LEU A 597 61.74 -110.24 -91.61
CA LEU A 597 61.56 -110.11 -93.06
C LEU A 597 62.27 -108.88 -93.66
N ASP A 598 62.39 -107.78 -92.92
CA ASP A 598 63.12 -106.59 -93.34
C ASP A 598 64.64 -106.79 -93.29
N GLU A 599 65.18 -107.64 -92.41
CA GLU A 599 66.58 -108.09 -92.47
C GLU A 599 66.87 -108.91 -93.74
N GLU A 600 65.94 -109.76 -94.17
CA GLU A 600 66.04 -110.51 -95.45
C GLU A 600 65.86 -109.56 -96.67
N ASN A 601 64.91 -108.63 -96.58
CA ASN A 601 64.57 -107.70 -97.65
C ASN A 601 65.59 -106.54 -97.80
N THR A 602 66.33 -106.17 -96.74
CA THR A 602 67.42 -105.19 -96.84
C THR A 602 68.61 -105.72 -97.65
N MET A 603 68.96 -107.00 -97.50
CA MET A 603 69.99 -107.65 -98.33
C MET A 603 69.62 -107.69 -99.83
N LEU A 604 68.33 -107.73 -100.15
CA LEU A 604 67.81 -107.59 -101.53
C LEU A 604 67.71 -106.11 -101.96
N SER A 605 67.37 -105.19 -101.04
CA SER A 605 67.26 -103.75 -101.32
C SER A 605 68.58 -103.11 -101.72
N GLU A 606 69.71 -103.56 -101.15
CA GLU A 606 71.05 -103.11 -101.55
C GLU A 606 71.38 -103.44 -103.01
N GLN A 607 70.80 -104.51 -103.58
CA GLN A 607 70.99 -104.84 -105.00
C GLN A 607 70.09 -104.01 -105.93
N LEU A 608 68.91 -103.58 -105.48
CA LEU A 608 67.97 -102.81 -106.30
C LEU A 608 68.20 -101.27 -106.24
N LYS A 609 68.73 -100.73 -105.14
CA LYS A 609 69.00 -99.27 -104.98
C LYS A 609 70.20 -98.74 -105.79
N LYS A 610 70.61 -99.46 -106.83
CA LYS A 610 71.41 -98.93 -107.95
C LYS A 610 70.55 -98.45 -109.14
N ALA A 611 69.23 -98.58 -109.07
CA ALA A 611 68.29 -98.09 -110.07
C ALA A 611 67.36 -96.99 -109.52
N THR A 612 67.30 -95.88 -110.25
CA THR A 612 66.21 -94.87 -110.29
C THR A 612 65.67 -94.32 -108.95
N THR A 613 66.21 -93.16 -108.57
CA THR A 613 65.44 -92.07 -107.95
C THR A 613 64.37 -91.52 -108.90
N THR A 614 63.17 -91.18 -108.40
CA THR A 614 62.55 -89.82 -108.38
C THR A 614 61.02 -89.86 -108.19
N GLU A 615 60.52 -89.00 -107.30
CA GLU A 615 59.19 -88.31 -107.32
C GLU A 615 57.88 -89.12 -107.35
N PHE A 616 56.99 -88.86 -106.37
CA PHE A 616 55.79 -88.01 -106.58
C PHE A 616 55.23 -87.52 -105.23
N SER A 617 54.44 -86.44 -105.21
CA SER A 617 53.92 -85.79 -104.00
C SER A 617 52.43 -86.07 -103.72
N ASP A 618 52.07 -86.38 -102.48
CA ASP A 618 50.68 -86.58 -102.04
C ASP A 618 50.08 -85.28 -101.44
N PRO A 619 48.95 -84.76 -101.98
CA PRO A 619 48.26 -83.58 -101.43
C PRO A 619 47.76 -83.70 -99.97
N ALA A 620 47.56 -84.92 -99.45
CA ALA A 620 46.97 -85.12 -98.12
C ALA A 620 47.78 -84.48 -96.99
N ASN A 621 49.12 -84.43 -97.13
CA ASN A 621 50.01 -83.91 -96.11
C ASN A 621 49.90 -82.37 -95.95
N ILE A 622 49.60 -81.66 -97.04
CA ILE A 622 49.42 -80.19 -97.02
C ILE A 622 48.15 -79.82 -96.25
N ILE A 623 47.05 -80.54 -96.48
CA ILE A 623 45.76 -80.32 -95.81
C ILE A 623 45.89 -80.59 -94.29
N LEU A 624 46.66 -81.60 -93.89
CA LEU A 624 46.96 -81.89 -92.49
C LEU A 624 47.77 -80.76 -91.81
N GLN A 625 48.81 -80.23 -92.46
CA GLN A 625 49.55 -79.08 -91.94
C GLN A 625 48.66 -77.84 -91.80
N GLU A 626 47.83 -77.55 -92.80
CA GLU A 626 46.92 -76.39 -92.79
C GLU A 626 45.86 -76.49 -91.68
N GLN A 627 45.31 -77.67 -91.42
CA GLN A 627 44.37 -77.89 -90.31
C GLN A 627 45.03 -77.71 -88.93
N ILE A 628 46.25 -78.24 -88.74
CA ILE A 628 47.01 -78.06 -87.49
C ILE A 628 47.30 -76.57 -87.26
N GLN A 629 47.78 -75.86 -88.28
CA GLN A 629 48.11 -74.45 -88.21
C GLN A 629 46.88 -73.57 -87.92
N ASN A 630 45.71 -73.93 -88.46
CA ASN A 630 44.43 -73.27 -88.19
C ASN A 630 43.99 -73.49 -86.72
N LEU A 631 44.09 -74.71 -86.20
CA LEU A 631 43.80 -75.02 -84.79
C LEU A 631 44.73 -74.28 -83.82
N GLU A 632 46.04 -74.24 -84.12
CA GLU A 632 46.99 -73.44 -83.34
C GLU A 632 46.63 -71.95 -83.32
N SER A 633 46.18 -71.39 -84.45
CA SER A 633 45.78 -69.97 -84.52
C SER A 633 44.60 -69.67 -83.59
N LYS A 634 43.59 -70.56 -83.57
CA LYS A 634 42.42 -70.43 -82.70
C LYS A 634 42.80 -70.56 -81.22
N LEU A 635 43.66 -71.52 -80.88
CA LEU A 635 44.11 -71.74 -79.51
C LEU A 635 44.90 -70.52 -78.98
N LYS A 636 45.76 -69.92 -79.82
CA LYS A 636 46.46 -68.66 -79.54
C LYS A 636 45.47 -67.48 -79.36
N MET A 637 44.41 -67.39 -80.17
CA MET A 637 43.37 -66.36 -80.00
C MET A 637 42.58 -66.53 -78.69
N THR A 638 42.21 -67.75 -78.30
CA THR A 638 41.49 -67.99 -77.04
C THR A 638 42.35 -67.75 -75.80
N ASP A 639 43.64 -68.10 -75.86
CA ASP A 639 44.61 -67.81 -74.80
C ASP A 639 44.86 -66.29 -74.66
N HIS A 640 44.90 -65.55 -75.78
CA HIS A 640 44.98 -64.09 -75.77
C HIS A 640 43.73 -63.45 -75.15
N ALA A 641 42.53 -63.86 -75.57
CA ALA A 641 41.27 -63.32 -75.05
C ALA A 641 41.11 -63.60 -73.54
N TYR A 642 41.46 -64.81 -73.08
CA TYR A 642 41.46 -65.15 -71.65
C TYR A 642 42.43 -64.29 -70.84
N LYS A 643 43.61 -63.94 -71.41
CA LYS A 643 44.56 -63.04 -70.76
C LYS A 643 44.04 -61.60 -70.67
N GLU A 644 43.34 -61.11 -71.68
CA GLU A 644 42.69 -59.79 -71.66
C GLU A 644 41.56 -59.74 -70.63
N GLU A 645 40.67 -60.73 -70.61
CA GLU A 645 39.59 -60.83 -69.62
C GLU A 645 40.15 -60.92 -68.19
N ARG A 646 41.16 -61.76 -67.97
CA ARG A 646 41.82 -61.89 -66.66
C ARG A 646 42.48 -60.58 -66.20
N ASN A 647 43.11 -59.84 -67.11
CA ASN A 647 43.71 -58.54 -66.78
C ASN A 647 42.65 -57.48 -66.48
N SER A 648 41.54 -57.45 -67.23
CA SER A 648 40.41 -56.55 -66.96
C SER A 648 39.73 -56.86 -65.61
N LEU A 649 39.66 -58.14 -65.22
CA LEU A 649 39.21 -58.53 -63.89
C LEU A 649 40.16 -58.08 -62.79
N TYR A 650 41.49 -58.17 -62.97
CA TYR A 650 42.46 -57.64 -62.00
C TYR A 650 42.37 -56.11 -61.85
N GLU A 651 42.31 -55.36 -62.95
CA GLU A 651 42.12 -53.90 -62.92
C GLU A 651 40.82 -53.52 -62.19
N ARG A 652 39.75 -54.29 -62.40
CA ARG A 652 38.47 -54.07 -61.71
C ARG A 652 38.51 -54.43 -60.23
N ILE A 653 39.31 -55.43 -59.83
CA ILE A 653 39.56 -55.74 -58.42
C ILE A 653 40.34 -54.59 -57.76
N GLU A 654 41.42 -54.10 -58.38
CA GLU A 654 42.23 -52.99 -57.86
C GLU A 654 41.40 -51.70 -57.69
N ILE A 655 40.45 -51.43 -58.60
CA ILE A 655 39.49 -50.31 -58.48
C ILE A 655 38.53 -50.51 -57.30
N LEU A 656 38.08 -51.74 -57.02
CA LEU A 656 37.18 -52.04 -55.90
C LEU A 656 37.91 -51.99 -54.56
N GLU A 657 39.15 -52.49 -54.49
CA GLU A 657 40.00 -52.42 -53.30
C GLU A 657 40.25 -50.95 -52.88
N LYS A 658 40.59 -50.08 -53.84
CA LYS A 658 40.73 -48.62 -53.59
C LYS A 658 39.41 -47.95 -53.22
N GLN A 659 38.26 -48.45 -53.68
CA GLN A 659 36.95 -47.95 -53.25
C GLN A 659 36.63 -48.36 -51.81
N ILE A 660 37.04 -49.56 -51.38
CA ILE A 660 36.95 -50.01 -49.99
C ILE A 660 37.86 -49.16 -49.09
N GLU A 661 39.13 -48.99 -49.45
CA GLU A 661 40.09 -48.14 -48.73
C GLU A 661 39.56 -46.71 -48.49
N ILE A 662 38.97 -46.09 -49.53
CA ILE A 662 38.34 -44.75 -49.44
C ILE A 662 37.08 -44.74 -48.56
N LEU A 663 36.33 -45.85 -48.48
CA LEU A 663 35.16 -45.97 -47.62
C LEU A 663 35.54 -46.25 -46.16
N GLU A 664 36.57 -47.06 -45.92
CA GLU A 664 37.12 -47.35 -44.59
C GLU A 664 37.74 -46.10 -43.98
N GLY A 665 38.59 -45.37 -44.71
CA GLY A 665 39.14 -44.09 -44.22
C GLY A 665 38.06 -43.06 -43.91
N LYS A 666 36.99 -42.98 -44.73
CA LYS A 666 35.83 -42.13 -44.41
C LYS A 666 35.03 -42.61 -43.20
N ASN A 667 34.99 -43.92 -42.95
CA ASN A 667 34.33 -44.47 -41.77
C ASN A 667 35.14 -44.14 -40.50
N GLU A 668 36.47 -44.19 -40.57
CA GLU A 668 37.37 -43.74 -39.50
C GLU A 668 37.24 -42.23 -39.24
N GLU A 669 37.26 -41.39 -40.28
CA GLU A 669 37.02 -39.95 -40.17
C GLU A 669 35.67 -39.63 -39.50
N ASN A 670 34.59 -40.32 -39.89
CA ASN A 670 33.29 -40.16 -39.26
C ASN A 670 33.27 -40.67 -37.82
N SER A 671 33.92 -41.81 -37.51
CA SER A 671 34.01 -42.34 -36.15
C SER A 671 34.74 -41.37 -35.22
N ALA A 672 35.89 -40.85 -35.65
CA ALA A 672 36.66 -39.84 -34.91
C ALA A 672 35.86 -38.54 -34.71
N PHE A 673 35.10 -38.10 -35.72
CA PHE A 673 34.20 -36.95 -35.59
C PHE A 673 33.07 -37.20 -34.57
N TYR A 674 32.44 -38.38 -34.59
CA TYR A 674 31.41 -38.73 -33.61
C TYR A 674 31.98 -38.91 -32.20
N GLU A 675 33.20 -39.44 -32.06
CA GLU A 675 33.89 -39.56 -30.77
C GLU A 675 34.28 -38.20 -30.18
N ASP A 676 34.84 -37.27 -30.96
CA ASP A 676 35.08 -35.88 -30.51
C ASP A 676 33.76 -35.19 -30.13
N HIS A 677 32.70 -35.38 -30.92
CA HIS A 677 31.39 -34.82 -30.61
C HIS A 677 30.80 -35.40 -29.31
N LEU A 678 30.94 -36.71 -29.08
CA LEU A 678 30.54 -37.38 -27.83
C LEU A 678 31.38 -36.93 -26.64
N HIS A 679 32.69 -36.78 -26.83
CA HIS A 679 33.60 -36.29 -25.80
C HIS A 679 33.23 -34.86 -25.41
N LYS A 680 33.01 -33.98 -26.40
CA LYS A 680 32.58 -32.60 -26.20
C LYS A 680 31.22 -32.50 -25.48
N LEU A 681 30.22 -33.26 -25.93
CA LEU A 681 28.92 -33.35 -25.24
C LEU A 681 29.07 -33.92 -23.81
N THR A 682 30.02 -34.83 -23.57
CA THR A 682 30.30 -35.35 -22.23
C THR A 682 30.94 -34.29 -21.34
N VAL A 683 31.88 -33.50 -21.86
CA VAL A 683 32.49 -32.35 -21.16
C VAL A 683 31.44 -31.28 -20.87
N ASP A 684 30.63 -30.88 -21.85
CA ASP A 684 29.57 -29.88 -21.69
C ASP A 684 28.52 -30.32 -20.66
N ASN A 685 28.13 -31.61 -20.65
CA ASN A 685 27.25 -32.17 -19.62
C ASN A 685 27.90 -32.21 -18.23
N GLN A 686 29.19 -32.55 -18.12
CA GLN A 686 29.92 -32.46 -16.85
C GLN A 686 30.05 -31.01 -16.35
N LEU A 687 30.19 -30.04 -17.26
CA LEU A 687 30.24 -28.62 -16.94
C LEU A 687 28.89 -28.11 -16.44
N MET A 688 27.79 -28.40 -17.16
CA MET A 688 26.43 -28.08 -16.68
C MET A 688 26.07 -28.78 -15.38
N LEU A 689 26.51 -30.03 -15.15
CA LEU A 689 26.31 -30.70 -13.85
C LEU A 689 27.07 -29.98 -12.72
N ARG A 690 28.27 -29.46 -13.00
CA ARG A 690 29.07 -28.68 -12.05
C ARG A 690 28.42 -27.32 -11.75
N GLU A 691 27.97 -26.59 -12.78
CA GLU A 691 27.19 -25.36 -12.64
C GLU A 691 25.84 -25.59 -11.91
N LEU A 692 25.17 -26.72 -12.16
CA LEU A 692 23.95 -27.09 -11.45
C LEU A 692 24.22 -27.44 -9.98
N GLU A 693 25.36 -28.07 -9.66
CA GLU A 693 25.79 -28.28 -8.27
C GLU A 693 26.20 -26.99 -7.56
N GLU A 694 26.97 -26.13 -8.22
CA GLU A 694 27.41 -24.83 -7.69
C GLU A 694 26.19 -23.93 -7.43
N THR A 695 25.30 -23.77 -8.41
CA THR A 695 24.05 -23.03 -8.20
C THR A 695 23.08 -23.72 -7.24
N ARG A 696 23.20 -25.04 -6.97
CA ARG A 696 22.50 -25.70 -5.85
C ARG A 696 23.10 -25.28 -4.51
N LYS A 697 24.43 -25.29 -4.38
CA LYS A 697 25.17 -24.94 -3.16
C LYS A 697 24.93 -23.47 -2.79
N GLU A 698 24.99 -22.55 -3.76
CA GLU A 698 24.62 -21.13 -3.59
C GLU A 698 23.16 -20.99 -3.12
N LYS A 699 22.20 -21.59 -3.84
CA LYS A 699 20.77 -21.49 -3.51
C LYS A 699 20.40 -22.19 -2.19
N SER A 700 21.18 -23.16 -1.72
CA SER A 700 20.96 -23.81 -0.43
C SER A 700 21.58 -23.09 0.77
N PHE A 701 22.58 -22.21 0.57
CA PHE A 701 23.36 -21.65 1.68
C PHE A 701 23.17 -20.14 1.92
N THR A 702 22.78 -19.35 0.92
CA THR A 702 22.62 -17.88 1.08
C THR A 702 21.25 -17.30 0.72
N ALA A 703 20.42 -18.03 -0.04
CA ALA A 703 19.17 -17.49 -0.60
C ALA A 703 17.99 -17.43 0.40
N LYS A 704 17.99 -18.26 1.46
CA LYS A 704 17.00 -18.19 2.53
C LYS A 704 17.43 -17.26 3.65
N THR A 705 18.57 -17.56 4.26
CA THR A 705 19.13 -16.83 5.41
C THR A 705 19.19 -15.33 5.18
N ASN A 706 19.82 -14.84 4.11
CA ASN A 706 19.99 -13.39 3.96
C ASN A 706 18.68 -12.64 3.62
N ALA A 707 17.77 -13.27 2.88
CA ALA A 707 16.48 -12.64 2.56
C ALA A 707 15.54 -12.61 3.77
N GLU A 708 15.44 -13.73 4.49
CA GLU A 708 14.64 -13.87 5.71
C GLU A 708 15.25 -13.02 6.85
N MET A 709 16.57 -12.89 6.94
CA MET A 709 17.27 -12.04 7.92
C MET A 709 17.12 -10.54 7.62
N ILE A 710 17.22 -10.10 6.36
CA ILE A 710 16.97 -8.69 6.01
C ILE A 710 15.50 -8.32 6.26
N ALA A 711 14.56 -9.20 5.91
CA ALA A 711 13.15 -9.00 6.24
C ALA A 711 12.92 -8.97 7.76
N SER A 712 13.54 -9.88 8.52
CA SER A 712 13.47 -9.90 9.98
C SER A 712 14.04 -8.63 10.61
N MET A 713 15.20 -8.15 10.15
CA MET A 713 15.80 -6.91 10.65
C MET A 713 14.94 -5.68 10.32
N GLN A 714 14.31 -5.65 9.15
CA GLN A 714 13.37 -4.58 8.79
C GLN A 714 12.09 -4.65 9.65
N GLU A 715 11.51 -5.83 9.85
CA GLU A 715 10.33 -6.03 10.70
C GLU A 715 10.63 -5.69 12.17
N GLU A 716 11.82 -6.04 12.67
CA GLU A 716 12.30 -5.70 14.01
C GLU A 716 12.53 -4.19 14.17
N HIS A 717 13.14 -3.52 13.18
CA HIS A 717 13.27 -2.06 13.14
C HIS A 717 11.90 -1.35 13.11
N TYR A 718 10.93 -1.85 12.32
CA TYR A 718 9.56 -1.32 12.33
C TYR A 718 8.87 -1.53 13.68
N LYS A 719 9.09 -2.67 14.36
CA LYS A 719 8.58 -2.91 15.73
C LYS A 719 9.23 -1.98 16.75
N GLN A 720 10.54 -1.72 16.65
CA GLN A 720 11.24 -0.78 17.53
C GLN A 720 10.72 0.65 17.34
N ASN A 721 10.52 1.11 16.10
CA ASN A 721 9.93 2.42 15.84
C ASN A 721 8.48 2.54 16.31
N LEU A 722 7.66 1.49 16.13
CA LEU A 722 6.30 1.43 16.69
C LEU A 722 6.33 1.52 18.22
N HIS A 723 7.23 0.78 18.88
CA HIS A 723 7.35 0.79 20.33
C HIS A 723 7.83 2.14 20.88
N MET A 724 8.78 2.81 20.19
CA MET A 724 9.18 4.19 20.53
C MET A 724 7.99 5.15 20.44
N LEU A 725 7.19 5.09 19.37
CA LEU A 725 5.98 5.90 19.23
C LEU A 725 4.92 5.57 20.30
N GLU A 726 4.77 4.32 20.73
CA GLU A 726 3.92 3.93 21.86
C GLU A 726 4.41 4.51 23.20
N VAL A 727 5.73 4.53 23.42
CA VAL A 727 6.36 5.13 24.61
C VAL A 727 6.18 6.65 24.62
N GLU A 728 6.38 7.32 23.48
CA GLU A 728 6.10 8.77 23.36
C GLU A 728 4.61 9.06 23.59
N VAL A 729 3.70 8.35 22.92
CA VAL A 729 2.26 8.53 23.10
C VAL A 729 1.80 8.27 24.54
N THR A 730 2.48 7.39 25.29
CA THR A 730 2.14 7.13 26.71
C THR A 730 2.73 8.16 27.67
N ASP A 731 3.98 8.62 27.50
CA ASP A 731 4.56 9.74 28.25
C ASP A 731 3.75 11.04 28.04
N LEU A 732 3.41 11.35 26.79
CA LEU A 732 2.59 12.51 26.43
C LEU A 732 1.18 12.45 27.06
N LYS A 733 0.53 11.27 27.08
CA LYS A 733 -0.74 11.07 27.81
C LYS A 733 -0.59 11.24 29.33
N THR A 734 0.53 10.82 29.91
CA THR A 734 0.82 11.03 31.34
C THR A 734 0.97 12.52 31.64
N LYS A 735 1.74 13.27 30.83
CA LYS A 735 1.91 14.73 30.96
C LYS A 735 0.59 15.49 30.84
N LEU A 736 -0.27 15.11 29.89
CA LEU A 736 -1.62 15.68 29.77
C LEU A 736 -2.48 15.38 31.00
N SER A 737 -2.44 14.13 31.49
CA SER A 737 -3.20 13.69 32.66
C SER A 737 -2.78 14.43 33.94
N GLN A 738 -1.48 14.70 34.09
CA GLN A 738 -0.95 15.47 35.21
C GLN A 738 -1.33 16.95 35.10
N SER A 739 -1.20 17.57 33.93
CA SER A 739 -1.64 18.96 33.68
C SER A 739 -3.14 19.17 34.02
N LEU A 740 -3.98 18.18 33.71
CA LEU A 740 -5.40 18.18 34.07
C LEU A 740 -5.67 17.96 35.57
N ALA A 741 -4.78 17.28 36.29
CA ALA A 741 -4.85 17.15 37.74
C ALA A 741 -4.42 18.44 38.45
N ASP A 742 -3.38 19.11 37.94
CA ASP A 742 -2.89 20.40 38.45
C ASP A 742 -3.92 21.50 38.21
N TYR A 743 -4.54 21.58 37.01
CA TYR A 743 -5.66 22.48 36.74
C TYR A 743 -6.82 22.28 37.73
N LYS A 744 -7.26 21.03 37.96
CA LYS A 744 -8.33 20.74 38.95
C LYS A 744 -7.93 21.11 40.38
N THR A 745 -6.65 20.97 40.72
CA THR A 745 -6.12 21.38 42.03
C THR A 745 -6.19 22.91 42.19
N MET A 746 -5.86 23.67 41.14
CA MET A 746 -5.98 25.13 41.13
C MET A 746 -7.43 25.62 41.12
N GLU A 747 -8.30 24.98 40.33
CA GLU A 747 -9.74 25.24 40.31
C GLU A 747 -10.36 25.04 41.70
N LYS A 748 -9.97 23.97 42.41
CA LYS A 748 -10.37 23.76 43.81
C LYS A 748 -9.88 24.88 44.74
N LYS A 749 -8.57 25.23 44.72
CA LYS A 749 -8.03 26.33 45.54
C LYS A 749 -8.78 27.64 45.33
N TYR A 750 -9.13 27.96 44.08
CA TYR A 750 -9.89 29.15 43.72
C TYR A 750 -11.32 29.12 44.28
N VAL A 751 -12.00 27.96 44.22
CA VAL A 751 -13.34 27.78 44.83
C VAL A 751 -13.27 27.89 46.36
N ASP A 752 -12.30 27.22 46.99
CA ASP A 752 -12.09 27.26 48.46
C ASP A 752 -11.80 28.71 48.92
N SER A 753 -10.94 29.45 48.21
CA SER A 753 -10.64 30.87 48.48
C SER A 753 -11.85 31.79 48.29
N LYS A 754 -12.64 31.59 47.22
CA LYS A 754 -13.87 32.35 46.98
C LYS A 754 -14.93 32.11 48.06
N LEU A 755 -15.03 30.88 48.59
CA LEU A 755 -15.91 30.54 49.70
C LEU A 755 -15.43 31.19 51.02
N SER A 756 -14.11 31.21 51.26
CA SER A 756 -13.53 31.94 52.39
C SER A 756 -13.84 33.44 52.35
N TRP A 757 -13.73 34.08 51.17
CA TRP A 757 -14.08 35.49 51.00
C TRP A 757 -15.57 35.76 51.26
N ALA A 758 -16.46 34.89 50.79
CA ALA A 758 -17.90 35.00 51.06
C ALA A 758 -18.26 34.86 52.55
N ASN A 759 -17.53 34.03 53.30
CA ASN A 759 -17.71 33.92 54.75
C ASN A 759 -17.29 35.21 55.47
N VAL A 760 -16.15 35.80 55.12
CA VAL A 760 -15.67 37.06 55.72
C VAL A 760 -16.64 38.23 55.45
N ASP A 761 -17.21 38.31 54.24
CA ASP A 761 -18.24 39.34 53.93
C ASP A 761 -19.52 39.14 54.76
N LEU A 762 -19.94 37.89 54.99
CA LEU A 762 -21.11 37.57 55.81
C LEU A 762 -20.88 37.81 57.32
N GLU A 763 -19.68 37.53 57.83
CA GLU A 763 -19.29 37.85 59.21
C GLU A 763 -19.20 39.37 59.41
N ARG A 764 -18.63 40.10 58.45
CA ARG A 764 -18.61 41.58 58.42
C ARG A 764 -20.01 42.17 58.38
N GLU A 765 -20.93 41.66 57.56
CA GLU A 765 -22.32 42.12 57.53
C GLU A 765 -23.05 41.82 58.85
N THR A 766 -22.84 40.64 59.43
CA THR A 766 -23.38 40.26 60.74
C THR A 766 -22.89 41.20 61.85
N LEU A 767 -21.62 41.60 61.82
CA LEU A 767 -21.05 42.54 62.78
C LEU A 767 -21.51 43.99 62.54
N ILE A 768 -21.69 44.41 61.28
CA ILE A 768 -22.30 45.70 60.93
C ILE A 768 -23.72 45.80 61.53
N GLN A 769 -24.50 44.71 61.52
CA GLN A 769 -25.83 44.74 62.13
C GLN A 769 -25.75 44.88 63.66
N LYS A 770 -24.94 44.05 64.35
CA LYS A 770 -24.71 44.20 65.81
C LYS A 770 -24.25 45.60 66.21
N TYR A 771 -23.42 46.24 65.37
CA TYR A 771 -22.97 47.61 65.57
C TYR A 771 -24.11 48.64 65.47
N LYS A 772 -25.01 48.50 64.48
CA LYS A 772 -26.22 49.33 64.37
C LYS A 772 -27.15 49.13 65.56
N ASP A 773 -27.41 47.87 65.93
CA ASP A 773 -28.31 47.53 67.05
C ASP A 773 -27.80 48.14 68.36
N ALA A 774 -26.48 48.11 68.60
CA ALA A 774 -25.84 48.76 69.75
C ALA A 774 -25.90 50.30 69.69
N GLN A 775 -25.74 50.92 68.51
CA GLN A 775 -25.94 52.36 68.33
C GLN A 775 -27.40 52.79 68.57
N GLU A 776 -28.37 52.00 68.11
CA GLU A 776 -29.80 52.27 68.29
C GLU A 776 -30.17 52.16 69.78
N GLN A 777 -29.71 51.12 70.48
CA GLN A 777 -29.84 51.03 71.94
C GLN A 777 -29.24 52.25 72.66
N LEU A 778 -28.02 52.68 72.32
CA LEU A 778 -27.40 53.87 72.91
C LEU A 778 -28.22 55.15 72.64
N ARG A 779 -28.84 55.26 71.47
CA ARG A 779 -29.70 56.37 71.08
C ARG A 779 -31.01 56.39 71.88
N ASP A 780 -31.64 55.23 72.04
CA ASP A 780 -32.86 55.07 72.84
C ASP A 780 -32.59 55.33 74.32
N TYR A 781 -31.47 54.86 74.87
CA TYR A 781 -31.05 55.21 76.22
C TYR A 781 -30.83 56.73 76.36
N SER A 782 -30.17 57.38 75.41
CA SER A 782 -29.99 58.84 75.43
C SER A 782 -31.32 59.60 75.31
N SER A 783 -32.29 59.08 74.56
CA SER A 783 -33.65 59.63 74.47
C SER A 783 -34.38 59.51 75.81
N GLN A 784 -34.28 58.35 76.46
CA GLN A 784 -34.84 58.10 77.79
C GLN A 784 -34.20 59.00 78.86
N CYS A 785 -32.90 59.31 78.79
CA CYS A 785 -32.27 60.34 79.63
C CYS A 785 -32.99 61.68 79.48
N THR A 786 -33.12 62.17 78.23
CA THR A 786 -33.69 63.49 77.96
C THR A 786 -35.15 63.60 78.42
N VAL A 787 -35.94 62.53 78.28
CA VAL A 787 -37.31 62.46 78.82
C VAL A 787 -37.29 62.48 80.36
N MET A 788 -36.42 61.71 81.01
CA MET A 788 -36.32 61.65 82.46
C MET A 788 -35.84 62.98 83.07
N GLU A 789 -34.84 63.64 82.46
CA GLU A 789 -34.39 64.99 82.82
C GLU A 789 -35.55 65.99 82.72
N VAL A 790 -36.32 65.97 81.62
CA VAL A 790 -37.49 66.85 81.43
C VAL A 790 -38.58 66.60 82.47
N GLU A 791 -38.85 65.35 82.86
CA GLU A 791 -39.78 65.07 83.97
C GLU A 791 -39.22 65.49 85.34
N LEU A 792 -37.90 65.33 85.58
CA LEU A 792 -37.26 65.85 86.80
C LEU A 792 -37.34 67.38 86.88
N TYR A 793 -37.14 68.10 85.77
CA TYR A 793 -37.36 69.55 85.73
C TYR A 793 -38.82 69.92 86.02
N LYS A 794 -39.82 69.22 85.45
CA LYS A 794 -41.24 69.43 85.77
C LYS A 794 -41.57 69.12 87.24
N ILE A 795 -40.98 68.09 87.82
CA ILE A 795 -41.15 67.74 89.23
C ILE A 795 -40.55 68.84 90.13
N ASN A 796 -39.35 69.32 89.81
CA ASN A 796 -38.70 70.40 90.54
C ASN A 796 -39.45 71.74 90.40
N GLU A 797 -40.00 72.04 89.22
CA GLU A 797 -40.87 73.20 88.98
C GLU A 797 -42.13 73.13 89.85
N ARG A 798 -42.85 71.99 89.82
CA ARG A 798 -44.02 71.74 90.69
C ARG A 798 -43.68 71.82 92.17
N PHE A 799 -42.51 71.34 92.57
CA PHE A 799 -42.02 71.44 93.94
C PHE A 799 -41.76 72.91 94.33
N GLY A 800 -41.10 73.69 93.46
CA GLY A 800 -40.90 75.13 93.66
C GLY A 800 -42.21 75.92 93.73
N GLN A 801 -43.19 75.60 92.88
CA GLN A 801 -44.55 76.17 92.95
C GLN A 801 -45.23 75.81 94.29
N THR A 802 -45.11 74.55 94.73
CA THR A 802 -45.68 74.09 96.01
C THR A 802 -45.00 74.77 97.21
N LEU A 803 -43.68 74.97 97.15
CA LEU A 803 -42.90 75.66 98.18
C LEU A 803 -43.25 77.15 98.26
N ASN A 804 -43.43 77.83 97.12
CA ASN A 804 -43.90 79.21 97.09
C ASN A 804 -45.30 79.34 97.68
N ASN A 805 -46.25 78.48 97.28
CA ASN A 805 -47.59 78.45 97.86
C ASN A 805 -47.56 78.21 99.39
N TYR A 806 -46.64 77.35 99.87
CA TYR A 806 -46.44 77.13 101.30
C TYR A 806 -45.91 78.39 102.01
N ASN A 807 -44.90 79.06 101.44
CA ASN A 807 -44.34 80.30 101.99
C ASN A 807 -45.37 81.44 102.01
N GLU A 808 -46.23 81.54 100.99
CA GLU A 808 -47.35 82.50 100.95
C GLU A 808 -48.37 82.21 102.07
N LEU A 809 -48.75 80.95 102.26
CA LEU A 809 -49.63 80.53 103.36
C LEU A 809 -49.01 80.70 104.75
N GLU A 810 -47.68 80.54 104.89
CA GLU A 810 -46.97 80.82 106.14
C GLU A 810 -46.95 82.34 106.43
N MET A 811 -46.70 83.17 105.43
CA MET A 811 -46.79 84.63 105.53
C MET A 811 -48.21 85.10 105.85
N GLU A 812 -49.25 84.49 105.27
CA GLU A 812 -50.64 84.76 105.64
C GLU A 812 -50.91 84.35 107.11
N ASN A 813 -50.45 83.17 107.53
CA ASN A 813 -50.54 82.73 108.92
C ASN A 813 -49.82 83.67 109.89
N HIS A 814 -48.65 84.21 109.52
CA HIS A 814 -47.92 85.19 110.33
C HIS A 814 -48.70 86.50 110.46
N ASN A 815 -49.27 87.00 109.35
CA ASN A 815 -50.13 88.19 109.37
C ASN A 815 -51.42 87.99 110.19
N LEU A 816 -52.01 86.79 110.17
CA LEU A 816 -53.16 86.45 111.01
C LEU A 816 -52.78 86.34 112.49
N ARG A 817 -51.60 85.81 112.81
CA ARG A 817 -51.05 85.77 114.18
C ARG A 817 -50.78 87.17 114.73
N GLN A 818 -50.17 88.07 113.95
CA GLN A 818 -49.98 89.47 114.38
C GLN A 818 -51.32 90.15 114.69
N LYS A 819 -52.34 89.97 113.84
CA LYS A 819 -53.69 90.50 114.09
C LYS A 819 -54.32 89.93 115.36
N LEU A 820 -54.16 88.62 115.62
CA LEU A 820 -54.61 88.01 116.88
C LEU A 820 -53.86 88.59 118.08
N GLU A 821 -52.54 88.80 117.99
CA GLU A 821 -51.71 89.41 119.04
C GLU A 821 -52.02 90.91 119.26
N GLU A 822 -52.57 91.61 118.26
CA GLU A 822 -53.19 92.93 118.45
C GLU A 822 -54.53 92.87 119.18
N TYR A 823 -55.35 91.84 118.97
CA TYR A 823 -56.60 91.61 119.72
C TYR A 823 -56.37 91.09 121.15
N GLU A 824 -55.33 90.31 121.40
CA GLU A 824 -55.02 89.72 122.72
C GLU A 824 -54.29 90.69 123.68
N LYS A 825 -53.82 91.85 123.20
CA LYS A 825 -53.26 92.90 124.07
C LYS A 825 -54.34 93.41 125.05
N PRO A 826 -54.19 93.20 126.38
CA PRO A 826 -55.20 93.59 127.34
C PRO A 826 -55.32 95.11 127.39
N ASN A 827 -56.54 95.62 127.15
CA ASN A 827 -56.80 97.04 126.92
C ASN A 827 -56.83 97.85 128.24
N ALA A 828 -55.66 97.91 128.91
CA ALA A 828 -55.41 98.61 130.17
C ALA A 828 -55.35 100.14 129.96
N GLY A 829 -56.50 100.72 129.60
CA GLY A 829 -56.58 102.07 129.06
C GLY A 829 -56.37 103.23 130.05
N LYS A 830 -56.39 104.45 129.52
CA LYS A 830 -56.51 105.71 130.28
C LYS A 830 -57.72 106.52 129.81
N LYS A 831 -58.33 107.25 130.75
CA LYS A 831 -59.70 107.76 130.62
C LYS A 831 -59.78 109.17 130.01
N LYS A 832 -60.78 109.33 129.14
CA LYS A 832 -61.70 110.47 128.94
C LYS A 832 -61.33 111.86 129.50
N LYS A 833 -61.62 112.87 128.67
CA LYS A 833 -62.05 114.21 129.13
C LYS A 833 -63.24 114.76 128.32
N LYS A 834 -64.40 114.08 128.40
CA LYS A 834 -65.69 114.43 127.74
C LYS A 834 -65.58 114.68 126.21
N LEU A 835 -65.24 113.71 125.33
CA LEU A 835 -65.05 112.26 125.48
C LEU A 835 -66.07 111.62 126.42
N PHE A 836 -67.34 111.64 126.01
CA PHE A 836 -68.48 111.19 126.82
C PHE A 836 -68.53 109.67 127.02
#